data_AF-A0A0Q7K245-F1
#
_entry.id   AF-A0A0Q7K245-F1
#
_cell.length_a   1.000
_cell.length_b   1.000
_cell.length_c   1.000
_cell.angle_alpha   90.00
_cell.angle_beta   90.00
_cell.angle_gamma   90.00
#
_symmetry.space_group_name_H-M   'P 1'
#
loop_
_entity.id
_entity.type
_entity.pdbx_description
1 polymer ?
#
loop_
_entity_poly.entity_id
_entity_poly.type
_entity_poly.pdbx_seq_one_letter_code
_entity_poly.pdbx_strand_id
1 'polypeptide(L)'
;MQRLWKALRGRTSGDGGFAMVTVLGVGTVMTALMLVSLAYALQVTPQARRDQDWNAALSAAQAGVDDFVARLNKADSYALSVDCSNVAMKGPNAGVNTCGWTSSTPVGWQAVKAADPTKGTFHYDPTYTAGSVRLTSTGKVRNTYRTIDVRVARGGSTDFLYYTDFEDADPENTVVYPNGTSADCGGTGSANGKYWYQKASGYTGTLSTNSLSGHRSGCTEIAFAGGDKLDGRVHFNDTPGIWGGTSGGEGSQATFTQGFETADPNCPTTASTSSSLRGKCWRYYPYDTTYYSSGVPFFAGSAGAKYADKLDLPDNSAEFINYPGCVFWGDTRIRFNSNGTMTVWNTMSNGRTIVNPASPAGTDCGVASSYKPTSASDPRPNAGQTVPVPTDMVIYVRNTGTADTCVPGQIVNGSSSGSSASDVIPQGSGTTAREVRDISYFNPDSATTKTTRTFRWSNSSGWSRLSSGYSVTDSAPNDAHPVKMDCGQGNVYVEGTVNGRVTVAAENNVIVTNDLLLRSTAAGDAPAGTDIVGLVAANSVQVYHPVARSRSNVNQVTSYCSSTVDGFPTFNGNNNQNYTCTWTQGYSYGNSYNNLSYPGQTGSSGTRWIYGSIQTLQHSFLVQSYDYGGDIGTLSVRGSIAQRYRGIVRQGSSGFLKDYGYDARLQFQSPPYFPQWTNASWSAQTTGELKPKYVGQ
;
A
#
# COMPACT_ATOMS: atom_id res chain seq x y z
N MET A 1 30.79 -16.03 89.78
CA MET A 1 29.53 -16.74 90.05
C MET A 1 29.79 -18.23 89.82
N GLN A 2 30.11 -18.96 90.90
CA GLN A 2 29.22 -19.95 91.57
C GLN A 2 28.88 -21.13 90.63
N ARG A 3 29.58 -22.26 90.75
CA ARG A 3 29.35 -23.40 91.68
C ARG A 3 28.16 -24.30 91.28
N LEU A 4 28.48 -25.60 91.21
CA LEU A 4 27.64 -26.81 91.30
C LEU A 4 26.75 -27.12 90.10
N TRP A 5 26.94 -28.31 89.52
CA TRP A 5 25.92 -29.37 89.52
C TRP A 5 26.60 -30.74 89.54
N LYS A 6 25.96 -31.70 90.22
CA LYS A 6 26.49 -32.96 90.78
C LYS A 6 26.23 -34.16 89.86
N ALA A 7 27.11 -35.16 89.99
CA ALA A 7 26.84 -36.61 89.97
C ALA A 7 26.51 -37.31 88.62
N LEU A 8 27.39 -38.21 88.19
CA LEU A 8 27.17 -39.68 88.23
C LEU A 8 28.40 -40.44 87.70
N ARG A 9 28.58 -41.64 88.27
CA ARG A 9 29.57 -42.67 87.94
C ARG A 9 29.53 -43.06 86.45
N GLY A 10 30.68 -43.43 85.92
CA GLY A 10 30.74 -44.29 84.75
C GLY A 10 32.17 -44.47 84.25
N ARG A 11 32.77 -45.62 84.55
CA ARG A 11 33.98 -46.11 83.87
C ARG A 11 33.77 -46.00 82.35
N THR A 12 34.62 -45.29 81.63
CA THR A 12 34.75 -45.45 80.17
C THR A 12 36.07 -46.15 79.88
N SER A 13 35.95 -47.46 79.74
CA SER A 13 36.85 -48.31 79.00
C SER A 13 36.92 -47.86 77.53
N GLY A 14 38.13 -47.63 77.04
CA GLY A 14 38.56 -47.80 75.64
C GLY A 14 37.67 -47.26 74.51
N ASP A 15 37.84 -45.98 74.14
CA ASP A 15 37.38 -45.42 72.86
C ASP A 15 38.36 -45.71 71.70
N GLY A 16 38.84 -46.96 71.60
CA GLY A 16 39.62 -47.45 70.44
C GLY A 16 38.75 -48.11 69.36
N GLY A 17 37.49 -48.43 69.66
CA GLY A 17 36.61 -49.21 68.77
C GLY A 17 35.47 -48.41 68.10
N PHE A 18 34.86 -47.44 68.79
CA PHE A 18 33.66 -46.74 68.28
C PHE A 18 33.99 -45.66 67.23
N ALA A 19 35.14 -44.98 67.38
CA ALA A 19 35.64 -44.00 66.42
C ALA A 19 35.95 -44.65 65.05
N MET A 20 36.54 -45.86 65.04
CA MET A 20 36.78 -46.63 63.81
C MET A 20 35.48 -47.03 63.11
N VAL A 21 34.44 -47.45 63.85
CA VAL A 21 33.14 -47.81 63.28
C VAL A 21 32.40 -46.60 62.71
N THR A 22 32.51 -45.43 63.35
CA THR A 22 31.87 -44.20 62.86
C THR A 22 32.57 -43.68 61.61
N VAL A 23 33.91 -43.70 61.56
CA VAL A 23 34.69 -43.28 60.39
C VAL A 23 34.49 -44.25 59.22
N LEU A 24 34.42 -45.56 59.46
CA LEU A 24 34.08 -46.55 58.43
C LEU A 24 32.62 -46.43 57.97
N GLY A 25 31.68 -46.10 58.87
CA GLY A 25 30.28 -45.85 58.54
C GLY A 25 30.08 -44.61 57.68
N VAL A 26 30.72 -43.49 58.03
CA VAL A 26 30.70 -42.28 57.21
C VAL A 26 31.47 -42.49 55.90
N GLY A 27 32.61 -43.18 55.94
CA GLY A 27 33.39 -43.53 54.74
C GLY A 27 32.61 -44.38 53.75
N THR A 28 31.90 -45.40 54.22
CA THR A 28 31.05 -46.26 53.38
C THR A 28 29.86 -45.50 52.79
N VAL A 29 29.18 -44.65 53.57
CA VAL A 29 28.10 -43.79 53.06
C VAL A 29 28.61 -42.80 52.02
N MET A 30 29.77 -42.17 52.25
CA MET A 30 30.38 -41.25 51.28
C MET A 30 30.80 -41.97 50.00
N THR A 31 31.40 -43.16 50.09
CA THR A 31 31.71 -43.96 48.89
C THR A 31 30.46 -44.42 48.16
N ALA A 32 29.38 -44.78 48.87
CA ALA A 32 28.12 -45.16 48.27
C ALA A 32 27.47 -43.96 47.52
N LEU A 33 27.50 -42.76 48.11
CA LEU A 33 27.03 -41.53 47.45
C LEU A 33 27.88 -41.17 46.23
N MET A 34 29.20 -41.36 46.28
CA MET A 34 30.09 -41.18 45.13
C MET A 34 29.79 -42.19 44.00
N LEU A 35 29.52 -43.45 44.33
CA LEU A 35 29.15 -44.47 43.36
C LEU A 35 27.78 -44.20 42.74
N VAL A 36 26.80 -43.75 43.54
CA VAL A 36 25.46 -43.38 43.05
C VAL A 36 25.54 -42.16 42.13
N SER A 37 26.31 -41.14 42.49
CA SER A 37 26.50 -39.95 41.65
C SER A 37 27.25 -40.27 40.34
N LEU A 38 28.26 -41.15 40.38
CA LEU A 38 28.93 -41.64 39.17
C LEU A 38 27.99 -42.48 38.29
N ALA A 39 27.20 -43.38 38.88
CA ALA A 39 26.21 -44.18 38.15
C ALA A 39 25.15 -43.29 37.49
N TYR A 40 24.68 -42.26 38.20
CA TYR A 40 23.76 -41.26 37.65
C TYR A 40 24.42 -40.45 36.52
N ALA A 41 25.66 -39.99 36.68
CA ALA A 41 26.39 -39.28 35.62
C ALA A 41 26.60 -40.14 34.35
N LEU A 42 26.85 -41.44 34.51
CA LEU A 42 26.93 -42.40 33.41
C LEU A 42 25.58 -42.64 32.71
N GLN A 43 24.46 -42.54 33.43
CA GLN A 43 23.12 -42.60 32.84
C GLN A 43 22.72 -41.31 32.12
N VAL A 44 23.16 -40.14 32.59
CA VAL A 44 22.79 -38.84 32.00
C VAL A 44 23.65 -38.48 30.78
N THR A 45 24.86 -39.03 30.65
CA THR A 45 25.78 -38.69 29.53
C THR A 45 25.22 -39.00 28.13
N PRO A 46 24.55 -40.13 27.85
CA PRO A 46 23.89 -40.37 26.56
C PRO A 46 22.74 -39.40 26.29
N GLN A 47 22.00 -39.01 27.33
CA GLN A 47 20.90 -38.05 27.22
C GLN A 47 21.45 -36.65 26.90
N ALA A 48 22.47 -36.20 27.62
CA ALA A 48 23.13 -34.92 27.35
C ALA A 48 23.73 -34.86 25.94
N ARG A 49 24.31 -35.96 25.43
CA ARG A 49 24.79 -36.03 24.05
C ARG A 49 23.66 -35.96 23.02
N ARG A 50 22.53 -36.62 23.30
CA ARG A 50 21.34 -36.52 22.43
C ARG A 50 20.79 -35.09 22.41
N ASP A 51 20.71 -34.42 23.56
CA ASP A 51 20.25 -33.03 23.64
C ASP A 51 21.21 -32.07 22.91
N GLN A 52 22.53 -32.31 23.02
CA GLN A 52 23.53 -31.59 22.24
C GLN A 52 23.37 -31.80 20.74
N ASP A 53 23.25 -33.04 20.27
CA ASP A 53 23.06 -33.37 18.86
C ASP A 53 21.71 -32.83 18.34
N TRP A 54 20.68 -32.81 19.19
CA TRP A 54 19.35 -32.27 18.90
C TRP A 54 19.35 -30.75 18.70
N ASN A 55 20.04 -30.02 19.59
CA ASN A 55 20.20 -28.57 19.48
C ASN A 55 21.14 -28.21 18.31
N ALA A 56 22.23 -28.96 18.13
CA ALA A 56 23.17 -28.74 17.03
C ALA A 56 22.54 -29.01 15.65
N ALA A 57 21.65 -30.01 15.53
CA ALA A 57 20.90 -30.25 14.30
C ALA A 57 19.93 -29.09 13.97
N LEU A 58 19.31 -28.46 14.97
CA LEU A 58 18.49 -27.26 14.77
C LEU A 58 19.35 -26.06 14.34
N SER A 59 20.49 -25.84 14.98
CA SER A 59 21.44 -24.79 14.58
C SER A 59 22.00 -25.01 13.18
N ALA A 60 22.24 -26.26 12.77
CA ALA A 60 22.63 -26.58 11.40
C ALA A 60 21.51 -26.25 10.40
N ALA A 61 20.24 -26.50 10.75
CA ALA A 61 19.11 -26.11 9.93
C ALA A 61 19.01 -24.58 9.77
N GLN A 62 19.23 -23.82 10.86
CA GLN A 62 19.31 -22.36 10.84
C GLN A 62 20.46 -21.86 9.96
N ALA A 63 21.65 -22.46 10.06
CA ALA A 63 22.78 -22.13 9.19
C ALA A 63 22.46 -22.36 7.70
N GLY A 64 21.63 -23.35 7.36
CA GLY A 64 21.16 -23.54 5.99
C GLY A 64 20.24 -22.42 5.50
N VAL A 65 19.43 -21.84 6.39
CA VAL A 65 18.62 -20.66 6.08
C VAL A 65 19.53 -19.45 5.84
N ASP A 66 20.51 -19.24 6.70
CA ASP A 66 21.45 -18.12 6.59
C ASP A 66 22.30 -18.21 5.31
N ASP A 67 22.76 -19.42 4.92
CA ASP A 67 23.46 -19.66 3.65
C ASP A 67 22.58 -19.28 2.45
N PHE A 68 21.31 -19.71 2.47
CA PHE A 68 20.38 -19.42 1.38
C PHE A 68 20.04 -17.92 1.29
N VAL A 69 19.80 -17.27 2.43
CA VAL A 69 19.57 -15.82 2.52
C VAL A 69 20.78 -15.04 2.01
N ALA A 70 22.00 -15.45 2.36
CA ALA A 70 23.23 -14.81 1.88
C ALA A 70 23.36 -14.90 0.35
N ARG A 71 22.98 -16.03 -0.25
CA ARG A 71 22.98 -16.20 -1.71
C ARG A 71 21.93 -15.32 -2.39
N LEU A 72 20.73 -15.24 -1.81
CA LEU A 72 19.67 -14.33 -2.30
C LEU A 72 20.08 -12.86 -2.25
N ASN A 73 20.77 -12.45 -1.18
CA ASN A 73 21.29 -11.09 -1.05
C ASN A 73 22.43 -10.77 -2.04
N LYS A 74 23.09 -11.79 -2.61
CA LYS A 74 24.09 -11.62 -3.67
C LYS A 74 23.46 -11.57 -5.06
N ALA A 75 22.42 -12.36 -5.31
CA ALA A 75 21.70 -12.41 -6.57
C ALA A 75 20.23 -12.78 -6.37
N ASP A 76 19.33 -11.86 -6.70
CA ASP A 76 17.88 -12.00 -6.48
C ASP A 76 17.27 -13.17 -7.25
N SER A 77 17.81 -13.43 -8.45
CA SER A 77 17.36 -14.52 -9.31
C SER A 77 17.72 -15.90 -8.79
N TYR A 78 18.47 -16.01 -7.68
CA TYR A 78 18.94 -17.29 -7.13
C TYR A 78 17.81 -18.28 -6.84
N ALA A 79 16.64 -17.79 -6.40
CA ALA A 79 15.48 -18.65 -6.12
C ALA A 79 14.63 -19.02 -7.34
N LEU A 80 14.88 -18.43 -8.52
CA LEU A 80 14.06 -18.66 -9.72
C LEU A 80 14.46 -19.93 -10.48
N SER A 81 15.67 -20.43 -10.26
CA SER A 81 16.18 -21.63 -10.93
C SER A 81 16.98 -22.49 -9.97
N VAL A 82 16.99 -23.80 -10.20
CA VAL A 82 17.81 -24.73 -9.41
C VAL A 82 19.29 -24.55 -9.75
N ASP A 83 20.11 -24.30 -8.73
CA ASP A 83 21.57 -24.21 -8.85
C ASP A 83 22.21 -25.60 -8.72
N CYS A 84 22.60 -26.19 -9.85
CA CYS A 84 23.18 -27.53 -9.90
C CYS A 84 24.55 -27.63 -9.20
N SER A 85 25.25 -26.51 -8.99
CA SER A 85 26.55 -26.49 -8.31
C SER A 85 26.42 -26.54 -6.79
N ASN A 86 25.23 -26.25 -6.27
CA ASN A 86 24.99 -26.19 -4.84
C ASN A 86 24.60 -27.56 -4.27
N VAL A 87 25.50 -28.13 -3.47
CA VAL A 87 25.29 -29.41 -2.80
C VAL A 87 24.11 -29.37 -1.84
N ALA A 88 23.80 -28.22 -1.23
CA ALA A 88 22.69 -28.07 -0.30
C ALA A 88 21.30 -28.18 -0.95
N MET A 89 21.19 -27.95 -2.27
CA MET A 89 19.92 -28.09 -3.02
C MET A 89 19.76 -29.47 -3.67
N LYS A 90 20.87 -30.23 -3.80
CA LYS A 90 20.85 -31.53 -4.46
C LYS A 90 19.99 -32.51 -3.66
N GLY A 91 18.98 -33.09 -4.30
CA GLY A 91 18.12 -34.05 -3.63
C GLY A 91 16.98 -34.54 -4.51
N PRO A 92 16.04 -35.30 -3.93
CA PRO A 92 14.87 -35.80 -4.63
C PRO A 92 14.03 -34.65 -5.21
N ASN A 93 14.05 -34.48 -6.54
CA ASN A 93 13.24 -33.48 -7.23
C ASN A 93 12.48 -34.15 -8.38
N ALA A 94 11.18 -34.39 -8.19
CA ALA A 94 10.35 -35.07 -9.18
C ALA A 94 9.86 -34.16 -10.32
N GLY A 95 10.19 -32.86 -10.28
CA GLY A 95 9.79 -31.86 -11.27
C GLY A 95 10.82 -31.61 -12.36
N VAL A 96 10.46 -30.75 -13.32
CA VAL A 96 11.38 -30.26 -14.35
C VAL A 96 12.44 -29.40 -13.68
N ASN A 97 13.69 -29.84 -13.73
CA ASN A 97 14.84 -29.10 -13.21
C ASN A 97 15.99 -29.16 -14.24
N THR A 98 16.82 -28.12 -14.24
CA THR A 98 17.98 -27.99 -15.14
C THR A 98 19.11 -28.98 -14.81
N CYS A 99 19.06 -29.67 -13.68
CA CYS A 99 20.13 -30.51 -13.15
C CYS A 99 19.93 -32.02 -13.37
N GLY A 100 18.81 -32.42 -13.98
CA GLY A 100 18.47 -33.83 -14.20
C GLY A 100 18.19 -34.64 -12.93
N TRP A 101 17.90 -33.98 -11.80
CA TRP A 101 17.55 -34.66 -10.56
C TRP A 101 16.17 -35.32 -10.69
N THR A 102 16.00 -36.46 -10.03
CA THR A 102 14.80 -37.30 -10.02
C THR A 102 14.34 -37.51 -8.59
N SER A 103 13.18 -38.15 -8.40
CA SER A 103 12.71 -38.56 -7.06
C SER A 103 13.63 -39.55 -6.32
N SER A 104 14.59 -40.16 -7.02
CA SER A 104 15.59 -41.09 -6.44
C SER A 104 16.97 -40.46 -6.24
N THR A 105 17.14 -39.17 -6.56
CA THR A 105 18.44 -38.49 -6.42
C THR A 105 18.83 -38.38 -4.93
N PRO A 106 20.02 -38.83 -4.52
CA PRO A 106 20.47 -38.73 -3.13
C PRO A 106 20.56 -37.29 -2.65
N VAL A 107 20.22 -37.08 -1.37
CA VAL A 107 20.28 -35.77 -0.72
C VAL A 107 21.75 -35.37 -0.54
N GLY A 108 22.10 -34.18 -1.04
CA GLY A 108 23.37 -33.52 -0.78
C GLY A 108 23.34 -32.79 0.56
N TRP A 109 24.39 -32.98 1.35
CA TRP A 109 24.53 -32.41 2.68
C TRP A 109 25.72 -31.44 2.70
N GLN A 110 25.43 -30.15 2.84
CA GLN A 110 26.44 -29.10 2.93
C GLN A 110 26.90 -28.94 4.38
N ALA A 111 28.21 -28.92 4.63
CA ALA A 111 28.73 -28.74 5.99
C ALA A 111 28.61 -27.28 6.45
N VAL A 112 28.17 -27.09 7.71
CA VAL A 112 28.09 -25.75 8.35
C VAL A 112 29.48 -25.10 8.44
N LYS A 113 30.49 -25.90 8.78
CA LYS A 113 31.89 -25.49 8.76
C LYS A 113 32.60 -26.20 7.62
N ALA A 114 33.28 -25.44 6.77
CA ALA A 114 34.04 -26.00 5.66
C ALA A 114 35.02 -27.08 6.16
N ALA A 115 35.02 -28.23 5.47
CA ALA A 115 35.84 -29.41 5.78
C ALA A 115 35.61 -30.07 7.16
N ASP A 116 34.55 -29.72 7.91
CA ASP A 116 34.23 -30.33 9.21
C ASP A 116 32.72 -30.68 9.32
N PRO A 117 32.30 -31.83 8.78
CA PRO A 117 30.89 -32.27 8.82
C PRO A 117 30.43 -32.65 10.24
N THR A 118 31.35 -32.80 11.20
CA THR A 118 31.01 -33.15 12.59
C THR A 118 30.33 -32.01 13.34
N LYS A 119 30.45 -30.78 12.82
CA LYS A 119 29.76 -29.58 13.33
C LYS A 119 28.34 -29.42 12.79
N GLY A 120 27.87 -30.39 12.00
CA GLY A 120 26.55 -30.40 11.41
C GLY A 120 26.58 -30.09 9.93
N THR A 121 25.57 -30.61 9.25
CA THR A 121 25.35 -30.43 7.82
C THR A 121 23.90 -30.04 7.57
N PHE A 122 23.62 -29.34 6.48
CA PHE A 122 22.27 -28.93 6.12
C PHE A 122 21.94 -29.24 4.65
N HIS A 123 20.64 -29.28 4.38
CA HIS A 123 20.04 -29.41 3.06
C HIS A 123 18.79 -28.54 3.03
N TYR A 124 18.48 -27.91 1.90
CA TYR A 124 17.27 -27.10 1.78
C TYR A 124 16.52 -27.28 0.46
N ASP A 125 15.20 -27.19 0.56
CA ASP A 125 14.24 -27.28 -0.54
C ASP A 125 13.50 -25.94 -0.68
N PRO A 126 13.92 -25.06 -1.60
CA PRO A 126 13.24 -23.78 -1.83
C PRO A 126 12.08 -23.93 -2.81
N THR A 127 10.98 -23.26 -2.51
CA THR A 127 9.82 -23.07 -3.40
C THR A 127 9.54 -21.58 -3.53
N TYR A 128 9.69 -21.03 -4.74
CA TYR A 128 9.34 -19.64 -5.01
C TYR A 128 7.82 -19.49 -5.17
N THR A 129 7.23 -18.51 -4.49
CA THR A 129 5.79 -18.25 -4.55
C THR A 129 5.53 -16.74 -4.44
N ALA A 130 5.04 -16.15 -5.53
CA ALA A 130 4.48 -14.80 -5.58
C ALA A 130 5.35 -13.69 -4.93
N GLY A 131 6.67 -13.69 -5.17
CA GLY A 131 7.59 -12.69 -4.63
C GLY A 131 8.31 -13.06 -3.33
N SER A 132 8.08 -14.27 -2.80
CA SER A 132 8.78 -14.79 -1.62
C SER A 132 9.26 -16.23 -1.82
N VAL A 133 10.19 -16.68 -0.99
CA VAL A 133 10.68 -18.07 -1.00
C VAL A 133 10.23 -18.77 0.26
N ARG A 134 9.54 -19.89 0.11
CA ARG A 134 9.35 -20.85 1.20
C ARG A 134 10.50 -21.84 1.19
N LEU A 135 11.29 -21.83 2.25
CA LEU A 135 12.51 -22.62 2.39
C LEU A 135 12.32 -23.67 3.48
N THR A 136 12.28 -24.95 3.09
CA THR A 136 12.36 -26.04 4.07
C THR A 136 13.83 -26.41 4.24
N SER A 137 14.43 -26.08 5.38
CA SER A 137 15.83 -26.38 5.72
C SER A 137 15.90 -27.52 6.73
N THR A 138 16.60 -28.61 6.39
CA THR A 138 16.88 -29.73 7.26
C THR A 138 18.34 -29.71 7.69
N GLY A 139 18.58 -29.67 9.00
CA GLY A 139 19.90 -29.85 9.61
C GLY A 139 20.08 -31.28 10.12
N LYS A 140 21.31 -31.78 10.01
CA LYS A 140 21.74 -33.12 10.40
C LYS A 140 23.03 -33.04 11.23
N VAL A 141 23.01 -33.70 12.38
CA VAL A 141 24.22 -33.99 13.18
C VAL A 141 24.18 -35.47 13.53
N ARG A 142 25.17 -36.23 13.05
CA ARG A 142 25.20 -37.71 13.17
C ARG A 142 23.89 -38.33 12.66
N ASN A 143 23.07 -38.89 13.57
CA ASN A 143 21.79 -39.53 13.26
C ASN A 143 20.57 -38.72 13.72
N THR A 144 20.78 -37.48 14.13
CA THR A 144 19.73 -36.56 14.58
C THR A 144 19.44 -35.55 13.48
N TYR A 145 18.16 -35.38 13.17
CA TYR A 145 17.66 -34.52 12.10
C TYR A 145 16.62 -33.55 12.64
N ARG A 146 16.69 -32.29 12.22
CA ARG A 146 15.70 -31.26 12.55
C ARG A 146 15.35 -30.49 11.28
N THR A 147 14.08 -30.19 11.06
CA THR A 147 13.64 -29.47 9.88
C THR A 147 12.87 -28.24 10.30
N ILE A 148 13.25 -27.10 9.74
CA ILE A 148 12.53 -25.85 9.89
C ILE A 148 12.00 -25.42 8.53
N ASP A 149 10.83 -24.79 8.53
CA ASP A 149 10.22 -24.17 7.37
C ASP A 149 10.22 -22.67 7.60
N VAL A 150 10.81 -21.95 6.65
CA VAL A 150 11.06 -20.52 6.76
C VAL A 150 10.52 -19.79 5.56
N ARG A 151 9.76 -18.71 5.79
CA ARG A 151 9.47 -17.73 4.74
C ARG A 151 10.61 -16.74 4.67
N VAL A 152 11.26 -16.67 3.52
CA VAL A 152 12.32 -15.71 3.20
C VAL A 152 11.74 -14.70 2.21
N ALA A 153 11.76 -13.43 2.60
CA ALA A 153 11.30 -12.32 1.78
C ALA A 153 12.17 -11.09 2.03
N ARG A 154 12.12 -10.12 1.12
CA ARG A 154 12.62 -8.77 1.40
C ARG A 154 11.66 -8.06 2.33
N GLY A 155 12.20 -7.12 3.10
CA GLY A 155 11.35 -6.13 3.75
C GLY A 155 10.55 -5.36 2.70
N GLY A 156 9.28 -5.09 3.03
CA GLY A 156 8.36 -4.38 2.15
C GLY A 156 7.48 -3.41 2.91
N SER A 157 6.73 -2.61 2.17
CA SER A 157 5.70 -1.70 2.69
C SER A 157 4.68 -2.40 3.57
N THR A 158 4.44 -3.69 3.32
CA THR A 158 3.52 -4.52 4.10
C THR A 158 3.97 -4.77 5.54
N ASP A 159 5.22 -4.48 5.90
CA ASP A 159 5.73 -4.66 7.28
C ASP A 159 5.25 -3.57 8.25
N PHE A 160 4.65 -2.51 7.71
CA PHE A 160 4.17 -1.34 8.43
C PHE A 160 2.69 -1.09 8.13
N LEU A 161 1.97 -0.54 9.11
CA LEU A 161 0.67 0.07 8.85
C LEU A 161 0.83 1.31 7.98
N TYR A 162 1.81 2.14 8.30
CA TYR A 162 1.98 3.43 7.66
C TYR A 162 3.46 3.69 7.40
N TYR A 163 3.75 4.00 6.14
CA TYR A 163 5.03 4.45 5.66
C TYR A 163 4.83 5.71 4.82
N THR A 164 5.71 6.68 5.01
CA THR A 164 5.83 7.81 4.09
C THR A 164 7.29 8.17 3.84
N ASP A 165 7.60 8.56 2.61
CA ASP A 165 8.92 9.06 2.28
C ASP A 165 9.05 10.53 2.76
N PHE A 166 8.15 11.41 2.31
CA PHE A 166 8.08 12.82 2.68
C PHE A 166 6.81 13.13 3.49
N GLU A 167 6.91 14.01 4.49
CA GLU A 167 5.76 14.49 5.28
C GLU A 167 5.10 15.75 4.67
N ASP A 168 5.57 16.17 3.49
CA ASP A 168 4.98 17.25 2.71
C ASP A 168 3.71 16.81 1.97
N ALA A 169 2.89 17.79 1.66
CA ALA A 169 1.88 17.66 0.62
C ALA A 169 2.54 17.36 -0.73
N ASP A 170 1.84 16.56 -1.53
CA ASP A 170 2.24 16.19 -2.88
C ASP A 170 2.57 17.42 -3.75
N PRO A 171 3.71 17.45 -4.45
CA PRO A 171 4.08 18.56 -5.33
C PRO A 171 3.10 18.80 -6.49
N GLU A 172 2.33 17.79 -6.91
CA GLU A 172 1.29 17.95 -7.95
C GLU A 172 -0.07 18.39 -7.38
N ASN A 173 -0.20 18.55 -6.06
CA ASN A 173 -1.45 19.00 -5.45
C ASN A 173 -1.67 20.50 -5.70
N THR A 174 -2.48 20.81 -6.71
CA THR A 174 -2.77 22.19 -7.14
C THR A 174 -3.58 23.01 -6.13
N VAL A 175 -4.25 22.37 -5.17
CA VAL A 175 -4.92 23.07 -4.06
C VAL A 175 -3.88 23.65 -3.10
N VAL A 176 -2.85 22.85 -2.80
CA VAL A 176 -1.76 23.25 -1.89
C VAL A 176 -0.74 24.14 -2.61
N TYR A 177 -0.46 23.83 -3.86
CA TYR A 177 0.51 24.53 -4.71
C TYR A 177 -0.12 25.04 -6.02
N PRO A 178 -0.99 26.08 -5.98
CA PRO A 178 -1.68 26.58 -7.18
C PRO A 178 -0.75 27.03 -8.31
N ASN A 179 0.46 27.46 -7.97
CA ASN A 179 1.46 27.96 -8.92
C ASN A 179 2.68 27.02 -9.04
N GLY A 180 2.51 25.75 -8.67
CA GLY A 180 3.61 24.79 -8.54
C GLY A 180 4.42 24.99 -7.24
N THR A 181 5.38 24.09 -7.02
CA THR A 181 6.20 24.06 -5.81
C THR A 181 7.69 24.01 -6.11
N SER A 182 8.52 24.24 -5.10
CA SER A 182 9.98 24.24 -5.25
C SER A 182 10.55 22.82 -5.39
N ALA A 183 11.79 22.72 -5.88
CA ALA A 183 12.52 21.45 -5.97
C ALA A 183 12.69 20.78 -4.59
N ASP A 184 12.86 21.57 -3.53
CA ASP A 184 13.01 21.06 -2.15
C ASP A 184 11.75 20.32 -1.65
N CYS A 185 10.58 20.62 -2.23
CA CYS A 185 9.30 19.96 -1.95
C CYS A 185 8.96 18.87 -2.98
N GLY A 186 9.90 18.54 -3.88
CA GLY A 186 9.70 17.55 -4.93
C GLY A 186 9.08 18.08 -6.22
N GLY A 187 8.97 19.40 -6.40
CA GLY A 187 8.37 20.03 -7.60
C GLY A 187 9.09 19.71 -8.92
N THR A 188 10.33 19.24 -8.85
CA THR A 188 11.12 18.75 -10.01
C THR A 188 11.47 17.27 -9.88
N GLY A 189 10.60 16.49 -9.22
CA GLY A 189 10.76 15.06 -8.95
C GLY A 189 11.27 14.76 -7.54
N SER A 190 10.85 13.61 -6.99
CA SER A 190 11.13 13.17 -5.62
C SER A 190 12.61 13.02 -5.28
N ALA A 191 13.46 12.73 -6.27
CA ALA A 191 14.92 12.65 -6.07
C ALA A 191 15.55 14.00 -5.65
N ASN A 192 14.89 15.12 -5.96
CA ASN A 192 15.31 16.46 -5.56
C ASN A 192 14.65 16.92 -4.24
N GLY A 193 13.58 16.24 -3.83
CA GLY A 193 12.89 16.49 -2.57
C GLY A 193 13.84 16.35 -1.40
N LYS A 194 13.70 17.26 -0.44
CA LYS A 194 14.46 17.25 0.80
C LYS A 194 13.57 16.74 1.92
N TYR A 195 14.12 16.01 2.87
CA TYR A 195 13.43 15.74 4.14
C TYR A 195 13.50 16.97 5.04
N TRP A 196 12.58 17.10 5.98
CA TRP A 196 12.54 18.20 6.93
C TRP A 196 13.87 18.42 7.65
N TYR A 197 14.52 17.36 8.13
CA TYR A 197 15.80 17.47 8.84
C TYR A 197 16.98 17.90 7.94
N GLN A 198 16.76 18.07 6.63
CA GLN A 198 17.75 18.54 5.68
C GLN A 198 17.68 20.05 5.47
N LYS A 199 18.83 20.64 5.12
CA LYS A 199 18.95 22.06 4.76
C LYS A 199 18.19 22.37 3.47
N ALA A 200 17.58 23.55 3.40
CA ALA A 200 17.11 24.11 2.14
C ALA A 200 18.25 24.26 1.13
N SER A 201 17.91 24.13 -0.15
CA SER A 201 18.85 24.36 -1.24
C SER A 201 19.41 25.79 -1.19
N GLY A 202 20.74 25.91 -1.23
CA GLY A 202 21.43 27.21 -1.14
C GLY A 202 21.66 27.74 0.27
N TYR A 203 21.18 27.06 1.33
CA TYR A 203 21.45 27.46 2.70
C TYR A 203 22.88 27.06 3.13
N THR A 204 23.72 28.05 3.41
CA THR A 204 25.13 27.85 3.82
C THR A 204 25.36 27.96 5.34
N GLY A 205 24.33 28.31 6.11
CA GLY A 205 24.43 28.46 7.57
C GLY A 205 24.41 27.15 8.35
N THR A 206 24.61 27.26 9.66
CA THR A 206 24.38 26.15 10.60
C THR A 206 22.88 26.04 10.88
N LEU A 207 22.31 24.83 10.79
CA LEU A 207 20.93 24.59 11.25
C LEU A 207 20.96 24.57 12.77
N SER A 208 20.14 25.41 13.42
CA SER A 208 19.67 25.07 14.76
C SER A 208 18.41 24.24 14.58
N THR A 209 18.17 23.26 15.48
CA THR A 209 16.92 22.48 15.51
C THR A 209 15.67 23.34 15.65
N ASN A 210 15.84 24.64 15.88
CA ASN A 210 14.79 25.61 16.13
C ASN A 210 14.71 26.76 15.10
N SER A 211 15.48 26.73 14.00
CA SER A 211 15.48 27.80 12.99
C SER A 211 14.79 27.36 11.71
N LEU A 212 13.60 27.91 11.42
CA LEU A 212 12.94 27.78 10.12
C LEU A 212 13.74 28.44 9.00
N SER A 213 14.51 29.49 9.34
CA SER A 213 15.45 30.15 8.42
C SER A 213 16.61 29.19 8.16
N GLY A 214 16.49 28.35 7.13
CA GLY A 214 17.46 27.34 6.73
C GLY A 214 16.89 25.96 6.48
N HIS A 215 15.66 25.69 6.93
CA HIS A 215 14.87 24.52 6.51
C HIS A 215 14.18 24.82 5.16
N ARG A 216 13.68 23.75 4.53
CA ARG A 216 13.01 23.77 3.22
C ARG A 216 11.98 24.90 3.12
N SER A 217 12.13 25.79 2.13
CA SER A 217 11.26 26.96 1.96
C SER A 217 10.12 26.67 0.97
N GLY A 218 8.90 27.05 1.33
CA GLY A 218 7.75 26.94 0.42
C GLY A 218 7.12 25.55 0.34
N CYS A 219 7.55 24.60 1.18
CA CYS A 219 6.90 23.30 1.31
C CYS A 219 5.77 23.39 2.32
N THR A 220 4.60 22.89 1.94
CA THR A 220 3.46 22.78 2.82
C THR A 220 3.46 21.40 3.45
N GLU A 221 3.61 21.36 4.76
CA GLU A 221 3.64 20.12 5.53
C GLU A 221 2.25 19.73 6.00
N ILE A 222 2.02 18.42 6.10
CA ILE A 222 0.78 17.88 6.65
C ILE A 222 1.11 17.28 8.01
N ALA A 223 0.31 17.61 9.02
CA ALA A 223 0.50 17.12 10.37
C ALA A 223 -0.55 16.07 10.77
N PHE A 224 -0.18 15.17 11.68
CA PHE A 224 -1.13 14.31 12.36
C PHE A 224 -1.97 15.14 13.34
N ALA A 225 -3.29 15.09 13.19
CA ALA A 225 -4.20 15.87 14.01
C ALA A 225 -4.52 15.17 15.34
N GLY A 226 -5.09 15.92 16.29
CA GLY A 226 -5.69 15.31 17.48
C GLY A 226 -6.78 14.31 17.10
N GLY A 227 -6.75 13.11 17.69
CA GLY A 227 -7.71 12.04 17.40
C GLY A 227 -7.28 11.09 16.28
N ASP A 228 -6.24 11.40 15.50
CA ASP A 228 -5.65 10.43 14.57
C ASP A 228 -5.12 9.22 15.36
N LYS A 229 -5.62 8.01 15.07
CA LYS A 229 -5.14 6.77 15.70
C LYS A 229 -4.59 5.84 14.63
N LEU A 230 -3.33 5.48 14.77
CA LEU A 230 -2.64 4.50 13.94
C LEU A 230 -2.35 3.26 14.78
N ASP A 231 -3.04 2.17 14.47
CA ASP A 231 -2.92 0.90 15.18
C ASP A 231 -2.01 -0.10 14.46
N GLY A 232 -0.69 0.11 14.57
CA GLY A 232 0.32 -0.72 13.91
C GLY A 232 1.70 -0.08 13.90
N ARG A 233 2.68 -0.79 13.33
CA ARG A 233 4.04 -0.25 13.13
C ARG A 233 4.03 0.89 12.12
N VAL A 234 4.76 1.96 12.40
CA VAL A 234 4.82 3.15 11.54
C VAL A 234 6.28 3.51 11.26
N HIS A 235 6.57 3.88 10.01
CA HIS A 235 7.90 4.30 9.56
C HIS A 235 7.83 5.63 8.80
N PHE A 236 8.76 6.54 9.09
CA PHE A 236 8.90 7.81 8.38
C PHE A 236 10.33 7.96 7.87
N ASN A 237 10.54 8.17 6.56
CA ASN A 237 11.87 8.62 6.12
C ASN A 237 12.13 10.09 6.50
N ASP A 238 11.07 10.84 6.77
CA ASP A 238 11.09 12.23 7.20
C ASP A 238 10.83 12.38 8.72
N THR A 239 10.89 13.60 9.23
CA THR A 239 10.51 13.95 10.61
C THR A 239 9.02 14.30 10.66
N PRO A 240 8.14 13.47 11.26
CA PRO A 240 6.70 13.70 11.27
C PRO A 240 6.28 14.96 12.05
N GLY A 241 5.33 15.69 11.49
CA GLY A 241 4.65 16.80 12.15
C GLY A 241 3.43 16.30 12.94
N ILE A 242 3.35 16.64 14.23
CA ILE A 242 2.23 16.28 15.10
C ILE A 242 1.58 17.56 15.61
N TRP A 243 0.27 17.68 15.39
CA TRP A 243 -0.52 18.78 15.91
C TRP A 243 -0.62 18.67 17.42
N GLY A 244 -0.18 19.70 18.13
CA GLY A 244 -0.29 19.69 19.59
C GLY A 244 -1.55 20.41 20.05
N GLY A 245 -2.57 19.65 20.43
CA GLY A 245 -3.70 20.18 21.18
C GLY A 245 -3.25 20.78 22.52
N THR A 246 -3.88 21.89 22.93
CA THR A 246 -3.62 22.59 24.19
C THR A 246 -4.19 21.90 25.44
N SER A 247 -4.85 20.75 25.28
CA SER A 247 -5.62 20.06 26.32
C SER A 247 -5.11 18.63 26.50
N GLY A 248 -4.60 18.25 27.67
CA GLY A 248 -3.90 16.97 27.90
C GLY A 248 -4.79 15.73 28.10
N GLY A 249 -5.82 15.53 27.28
CA GLY A 249 -6.66 14.31 27.32
C GLY A 249 -6.34 13.31 26.19
N GLU A 250 -6.61 12.02 26.41
CA GLU A 250 -6.67 11.02 25.32
C GLU A 250 -7.59 11.55 24.20
N GLY A 251 -7.14 11.50 22.94
CA GLY A 251 -7.86 12.07 21.78
C GLY A 251 -7.51 13.53 21.44
N SER A 252 -6.68 14.21 22.24
CA SER A 252 -6.23 15.58 21.93
C SER A 252 -4.97 15.65 21.05
N GLN A 253 -4.33 14.51 20.81
CA GLN A 253 -3.15 14.32 19.98
C GLN A 253 -3.27 13.04 19.16
N ALA A 254 -2.40 12.90 18.15
CA ALA A 254 -2.27 11.67 17.40
C ALA A 254 -1.68 10.54 18.26
N THR A 255 -2.15 9.32 18.05
CA THR A 255 -1.74 8.13 18.80
C THR A 255 -1.14 7.08 17.85
N PHE A 256 0.09 6.65 18.15
CA PHE A 256 0.77 5.55 17.46
C PHE A 256 0.88 4.37 18.42
N THR A 257 -0.03 3.39 18.34
CA THR A 257 -0.19 2.37 19.40
C THR A 257 1.04 1.49 19.59
N GLN A 258 1.78 1.20 18.53
CA GLN A 258 3.01 0.40 18.52
C GLN A 258 4.27 1.26 18.34
N GLY A 259 4.16 2.57 18.59
CA GLY A 259 5.23 3.52 18.35
C GLY A 259 5.53 3.74 16.86
N PHE A 260 6.59 4.47 16.58
CA PHE A 260 7.06 4.69 15.22
C PHE A 260 8.58 4.72 15.15
N GLU A 261 9.09 4.57 13.93
CA GLU A 261 10.50 4.80 13.63
C GLU A 261 10.65 5.88 12.56
N THR A 262 11.76 6.61 12.62
CA THR A 262 12.08 7.69 11.68
C THR A 262 13.54 7.63 11.22
N ALA A 263 13.80 8.04 9.98
CA ALA A 263 15.15 8.18 9.45
C ALA A 263 15.81 9.53 9.76
N ASP A 264 15.20 10.39 10.60
CA ASP A 264 15.84 11.60 11.12
C ASP A 264 17.08 11.21 11.97
N PRO A 265 18.31 11.58 11.53
CA PRO A 265 19.54 11.21 12.23
C PRO A 265 19.65 11.77 13.66
N ASN A 266 18.83 12.74 14.04
CA ASN A 266 18.80 13.28 15.39
C ASN A 266 18.02 12.40 16.38
N CYS A 267 17.21 11.48 15.87
CA CYS A 267 16.46 10.52 16.68
C CYS A 267 17.42 9.46 17.27
N PRO A 268 17.26 9.04 18.55
CA PRO A 268 18.11 8.00 19.13
C PRO A 268 17.75 6.61 18.62
N THR A 269 18.75 5.74 18.52
CA THR A 269 18.58 4.32 18.14
C THR A 269 17.83 3.49 19.20
N THR A 270 17.89 3.91 20.46
CA THR A 270 17.14 3.28 21.55
C THR A 270 15.76 3.92 21.64
N ALA A 271 14.72 3.10 21.56
CA ALA A 271 13.36 3.57 21.61
C ALA A 271 13.04 4.25 22.95
N SER A 272 12.35 5.40 22.87
CA SER A 272 12.01 6.20 24.04
C SER A 272 10.64 6.86 23.87
N THR A 273 9.94 7.03 24.98
CA THR A 273 8.67 7.77 25.07
C THR A 273 8.88 9.18 25.64
N SER A 274 10.14 9.61 25.81
CA SER A 274 10.47 10.89 26.41
C SER A 274 9.99 12.07 25.56
N SER A 275 9.45 13.09 26.21
CA SER A 275 9.14 14.38 25.57
C SER A 275 10.38 15.10 25.01
N SER A 276 11.59 14.68 25.40
CA SER A 276 12.88 15.16 24.85
C SER A 276 13.16 14.72 23.41
N LEU A 277 12.35 13.82 22.85
CA LEU A 277 12.42 13.41 21.45
C LEU A 277 11.80 14.45 20.49
N ARG A 278 11.10 15.46 21.01
CA ARG A 278 10.59 16.56 20.21
C ARG A 278 11.74 17.36 19.59
N GLY A 279 11.64 17.68 18.31
CA GLY A 279 12.70 18.29 17.51
C GLY A 279 13.83 17.34 17.13
N LYS A 280 13.67 16.03 17.40
CA LYS A 280 14.62 14.97 17.05
C LYS A 280 13.97 13.83 16.27
N CYS A 281 12.86 13.29 16.77
CA CYS A 281 12.12 12.21 16.13
C CYS A 281 10.76 12.67 15.56
N TRP A 282 10.25 13.80 16.04
CA TRP A 282 8.98 14.38 15.63
C TRP A 282 8.97 15.87 15.93
N ARG A 283 8.00 16.58 15.36
CA ARG A 283 7.90 18.05 15.44
C ARG A 283 6.51 18.48 15.85
N TYR A 284 6.46 19.62 16.52
CA TYR A 284 5.19 20.26 16.86
C TYR A 284 4.67 21.08 15.67
N TYR A 285 3.36 20.97 15.38
CA TYR A 285 2.68 21.71 14.32
C TYR A 285 1.42 22.46 14.84
N PRO A 286 1.11 23.67 14.34
CA PRO A 286 1.98 24.53 13.54
C PRO A 286 3.15 24.98 14.41
N TYR A 287 4.34 25.08 13.82
CA TYR A 287 5.58 25.29 14.56
C TYR A 287 5.51 26.58 15.42
N ASP A 288 5.30 26.41 16.73
CA ASP A 288 5.31 27.49 17.70
C ASP A 288 6.54 27.36 18.62
N THR A 289 7.51 28.24 18.42
CA THR A 289 8.70 28.39 19.26
C THR A 289 8.40 28.96 20.64
N THR A 290 7.16 29.37 20.95
CA THR A 290 6.81 29.99 22.24
C THR A 290 6.19 28.99 23.22
N TYR A 291 5.70 27.84 22.76
CA TYR A 291 5.19 26.74 23.60
C TYR A 291 6.26 25.68 23.93
N TYR A 292 7.31 26.11 24.62
CA TYR A 292 8.34 25.26 25.23
C TYR A 292 7.89 24.60 26.54
N SER A 293 6.62 24.27 26.73
CA SER A 293 6.22 23.50 27.91
C SER A 293 6.67 22.05 27.73
N SER A 294 7.83 21.74 28.31
CA SER A 294 8.26 20.39 28.65
C SER A 294 7.17 19.73 29.48
N GLY A 295 6.33 18.89 28.87
CA GLY A 295 5.24 18.25 29.61
C GLY A 295 4.08 17.72 28.79
N VAL A 296 3.98 18.01 27.49
CA VAL A 296 2.93 17.39 26.67
C VAL A 296 3.33 15.94 26.33
N PRO A 297 2.62 14.93 26.87
CA PRO A 297 2.96 13.53 26.60
C PRO A 297 2.67 13.21 25.15
N PHE A 298 3.69 12.70 24.48
CA PHE A 298 3.61 12.16 23.13
C PHE A 298 3.15 10.69 23.22
N PHE A 299 2.07 10.32 22.54
CA PHE A 299 1.49 8.98 22.62
C PHE A 299 2.01 8.04 21.52
N ALA A 300 3.27 7.60 21.63
CA ALA A 300 3.84 6.51 20.81
C ALA A 300 3.70 5.12 21.44
N GLY A 301 2.60 4.89 22.16
CA GLY A 301 2.40 3.63 22.87
C GLY A 301 3.57 3.30 23.81
N SER A 302 3.70 2.03 24.18
CA SER A 302 4.81 1.54 25.02
C SER A 302 6.14 1.38 24.27
N ALA A 303 6.09 1.29 22.93
CA ALA A 303 7.27 1.08 22.10
C ALA A 303 8.05 2.38 21.82
N GLY A 304 7.43 3.55 21.94
CA GLY A 304 8.10 4.84 21.78
C GLY A 304 8.52 5.16 20.34
N ALA A 305 9.33 6.21 20.20
CA ALA A 305 9.95 6.59 18.93
C ALA A 305 11.44 6.22 18.94
N LYS A 306 11.95 5.79 17.77
CA LYS A 306 13.37 5.44 17.57
C LYS A 306 13.85 5.78 16.16
N TYR A 307 15.17 5.84 16.01
CA TYR A 307 15.81 5.88 14.71
C TYR A 307 15.69 4.52 13.99
N ALA A 308 15.47 4.58 12.68
CA ALA A 308 15.67 3.47 11.75
C ALA A 308 16.30 3.98 10.46
N ASP A 309 17.01 3.12 9.74
CA ASP A 309 17.54 3.48 8.44
C ASP A 309 16.43 3.79 7.45
N LYS A 310 16.68 4.74 6.56
CA LYS A 310 15.77 5.11 5.47
C LYS A 310 15.41 3.88 4.63
N LEU A 311 14.13 3.72 4.28
CA LEU A 311 13.66 2.67 3.35
C LEU A 311 13.34 3.29 1.99
N ASP A 312 13.86 2.74 0.90
CA ASP A 312 13.63 3.28 -0.44
C ASP A 312 12.43 2.64 -1.10
N LEU A 313 11.41 3.44 -1.36
CA LEU A 313 10.24 3.07 -2.16
C LEU A 313 10.65 3.11 -3.65
N PRO A 314 10.64 1.99 -4.41
CA PRO A 314 10.98 2.00 -5.83
C PRO A 314 9.82 2.54 -6.69
N ASP A 315 10.12 3.01 -7.90
CA ASP A 315 9.16 2.97 -9.00
C ASP A 315 9.44 1.70 -9.84
N ASN A 316 8.65 0.67 -9.61
CA ASN A 316 8.69 -0.59 -10.34
C ASN A 316 7.40 -0.82 -11.14
N SER A 317 6.67 0.24 -11.47
CA SER A 317 5.39 0.17 -12.20
C SER A 317 5.50 -0.56 -13.54
N ALA A 318 6.65 -0.45 -14.21
CA ALA A 318 6.91 -1.11 -15.48
C ALA A 318 7.03 -2.64 -15.37
N GLU A 319 7.31 -3.19 -14.18
CA GLU A 319 7.51 -4.64 -13.99
C GLU A 319 6.19 -5.42 -13.94
N PHE A 320 5.05 -4.76 -13.68
CA PHE A 320 3.77 -5.45 -13.55
C PHE A 320 3.30 -6.16 -14.82
N ILE A 321 3.80 -5.75 -16.00
CA ILE A 321 3.55 -6.45 -17.26
C ILE A 321 4.21 -7.84 -17.33
N ASN A 322 5.28 -8.04 -16.55
CA ASN A 322 6.06 -9.28 -16.53
C ASN A 322 5.51 -10.29 -15.51
N TYR A 323 4.57 -9.88 -14.65
CA TYR A 323 3.96 -10.77 -13.65
C TYR A 323 2.71 -11.47 -14.19
N PRO A 324 2.41 -12.70 -13.76
CA PRO A 324 1.23 -13.42 -14.21
C PRO A 324 -0.06 -12.70 -13.79
N GLY A 325 -1.07 -12.77 -14.66
CA GLY A 325 -2.41 -12.25 -14.44
C GLY A 325 -3.02 -11.56 -15.66
N CYS A 326 -3.89 -10.59 -15.41
CA CYS A 326 -4.66 -9.87 -16.42
C CYS A 326 -4.07 -8.49 -16.69
N VAL A 327 -4.13 -8.04 -17.94
CA VAL A 327 -3.77 -6.69 -18.35
C VAL A 327 -4.92 -6.02 -19.11
N PHE A 328 -5.27 -4.81 -18.71
CA PHE A 328 -6.29 -3.99 -19.37
C PHE A 328 -5.71 -2.65 -19.81
N TRP A 329 -6.26 -2.08 -20.88
CA TRP A 329 -5.76 -0.86 -21.52
C TRP A 329 -6.79 0.25 -21.45
N GLY A 330 -6.35 1.47 -21.11
CA GLY A 330 -7.21 2.59 -20.81
C GLY A 330 -7.89 2.42 -19.45
N ASP A 331 -8.76 3.36 -19.10
CA ASP A 331 -9.40 3.30 -17.79
C ASP A 331 -10.28 2.07 -17.66
N THR A 332 -10.23 1.47 -16.48
CA THR A 332 -10.85 0.19 -16.22
C THR A 332 -11.56 0.23 -14.88
N ARG A 333 -12.85 -0.13 -14.86
CA ARG A 333 -13.56 -0.34 -13.60
C ARG A 333 -13.64 -1.82 -13.28
N ILE A 334 -13.36 -2.18 -12.03
CA ILE A 334 -13.38 -3.54 -11.50
C ILE A 334 -14.24 -3.56 -10.25
N ARG A 335 -15.28 -4.40 -10.27
CA ARG A 335 -16.08 -4.72 -9.09
C ARG A 335 -15.82 -6.17 -8.71
N PHE A 336 -15.25 -6.40 -7.53
CA PHE A 336 -15.06 -7.73 -6.98
C PHE A 336 -16.37 -8.29 -6.43
N ASN A 337 -16.68 -9.52 -6.81
CA ASN A 337 -17.87 -10.24 -6.37
C ASN A 337 -17.48 -11.27 -5.31
N SER A 338 -18.29 -11.37 -4.26
CA SER A 338 -18.06 -12.27 -3.11
C SER A 338 -18.00 -13.77 -3.46
N ASN A 339 -18.31 -14.15 -4.70
CA ASN A 339 -18.24 -15.52 -5.22
C ASN A 339 -16.89 -15.88 -5.86
N GLY A 340 -15.86 -15.01 -5.81
CA GLY A 340 -14.56 -15.27 -6.42
C GLY A 340 -14.43 -14.84 -7.89
N THR A 341 -15.38 -14.04 -8.36
CA THR A 341 -15.31 -13.39 -9.68
C THR A 341 -15.15 -11.89 -9.55
N MET A 342 -14.81 -11.21 -10.64
CA MET A 342 -14.83 -9.77 -10.77
C MET A 342 -15.57 -9.38 -12.04
N THR A 343 -16.30 -8.27 -12.01
CA THR A 343 -16.90 -7.66 -13.19
C THR A 343 -16.04 -6.50 -13.64
N VAL A 344 -15.60 -6.53 -14.91
CA VAL A 344 -14.67 -5.57 -15.51
C VAL A 344 -15.38 -4.77 -16.60
N TRP A 345 -15.28 -3.44 -16.53
CA TRP A 345 -15.68 -2.53 -17.60
C TRP A 345 -14.45 -1.84 -18.18
N ASN A 346 -14.28 -1.95 -19.49
CA ASN A 346 -13.16 -1.38 -20.22
C ASN A 346 -13.55 -1.14 -21.68
N THR A 347 -12.97 -0.11 -22.31
CA THR A 347 -13.29 0.27 -23.70
C THR A 347 -12.12 0.19 -24.67
N MET A 348 -10.87 0.08 -24.18
CA MET A 348 -9.69 0.20 -25.03
C MET A 348 -8.83 -1.07 -25.13
N SER A 349 -9.25 -2.19 -24.53
CA SER A 349 -8.57 -3.49 -24.65
C SER A 349 -8.95 -4.27 -25.92
N ASN A 350 -9.92 -3.81 -26.71
CA ASN A 350 -10.28 -4.40 -27.99
C ASN A 350 -9.07 -4.49 -28.94
N GLY A 351 -8.81 -5.70 -29.46
CA GLY A 351 -7.69 -5.98 -30.36
C GLY A 351 -6.32 -6.04 -29.68
N ARG A 352 -6.26 -6.04 -28.33
CA ARG A 352 -5.01 -6.11 -27.56
C ARG A 352 -4.91 -7.41 -26.77
N THR A 353 -3.69 -7.80 -26.40
CA THR A 353 -3.45 -8.87 -25.43
C THR A 353 -3.89 -8.42 -24.05
N ILE A 354 -4.67 -9.28 -23.37
CA ILE A 354 -5.24 -9.03 -22.03
C ILE A 354 -4.79 -10.03 -20.96
N VAL A 355 -3.91 -10.96 -21.32
CA VAL A 355 -3.30 -11.93 -20.41
C VAL A 355 -1.80 -11.68 -20.44
N ASN A 356 -1.16 -11.53 -19.28
CA ASN A 356 0.28 -11.31 -19.23
C ASN A 356 1.07 -12.53 -19.74
N PRO A 357 2.26 -12.34 -20.32
CA PRO A 357 3.03 -13.45 -20.91
C PRO A 357 3.44 -14.54 -19.92
N ALA A 358 3.65 -14.18 -18.64
CA ALA A 358 4.03 -15.11 -17.59
C ALA A 358 2.84 -15.89 -16.98
N SER A 359 1.62 -15.62 -17.44
CA SER A 359 0.40 -16.23 -16.88
C SER A 359 0.30 -17.74 -17.18
N PRO A 360 -0.16 -18.55 -16.22
CA PRO A 360 -0.46 -19.96 -16.46
C PRO A 360 -1.45 -20.17 -17.61
N ALA A 361 -1.33 -21.30 -18.30
CA ALA A 361 -2.26 -21.68 -19.34
C ALA A 361 -3.70 -21.76 -18.80
N GLY A 362 -4.66 -21.18 -19.52
CA GLY A 362 -6.06 -21.13 -19.11
C GLY A 362 -6.43 -19.96 -18.19
N THR A 363 -5.52 -19.01 -17.95
CA THR A 363 -5.85 -17.74 -17.27
C THR A 363 -6.94 -17.00 -18.05
N ASP A 364 -8.09 -16.76 -17.42
CA ASP A 364 -9.26 -16.11 -18.02
C ASP A 364 -9.35 -14.65 -17.57
N CYS A 365 -9.18 -13.73 -18.51
CA CYS A 365 -9.31 -12.29 -18.32
C CYS A 365 -10.50 -11.71 -19.11
N GLY A 366 -11.37 -12.58 -19.62
CA GLY A 366 -12.50 -12.24 -20.48
C GLY A 366 -12.12 -12.21 -21.95
N VAL A 367 -13.00 -11.64 -22.78
CA VAL A 367 -12.83 -11.57 -24.24
C VAL A 367 -12.39 -10.17 -24.63
N ALA A 368 -11.18 -10.03 -25.16
CA ALA A 368 -10.60 -8.73 -25.53
C ALA A 368 -11.52 -7.92 -26.45
N SER A 369 -12.13 -8.55 -27.47
CA SER A 369 -12.99 -7.89 -28.45
C SER A 369 -14.33 -7.37 -27.91
N SER A 370 -14.69 -7.76 -26.69
CA SER A 370 -15.88 -7.28 -25.98
C SER A 370 -15.59 -6.06 -25.11
N TYR A 371 -14.33 -5.77 -24.78
CA TYR A 371 -13.91 -4.55 -24.09
C TYR A 371 -13.77 -3.38 -25.07
N LYS A 372 -14.91 -2.85 -25.50
CA LYS A 372 -15.03 -1.80 -26.52
C LYS A 372 -16.08 -0.75 -26.14
N PRO A 373 -15.97 0.47 -26.69
CA PRO A 373 -17.04 1.46 -26.57
C PRO A 373 -18.32 0.97 -27.25
N THR A 374 -19.45 1.56 -26.87
CA THR A 374 -20.78 1.29 -27.44
C THR A 374 -20.78 1.57 -28.95
N SER A 375 -20.13 2.65 -29.39
CA SER A 375 -19.89 2.94 -30.80
C SER A 375 -18.69 3.88 -30.97
N ALA A 376 -18.29 4.19 -32.20
CA ALA A 376 -17.23 5.16 -32.47
C ALA A 376 -17.59 6.60 -32.00
N SER A 377 -18.88 6.92 -31.89
CA SER A 377 -19.37 8.23 -31.42
C SER A 377 -19.81 8.21 -29.96
N ASP A 378 -19.75 7.06 -29.30
CA ASP A 378 -20.16 6.87 -27.91
C ASP A 378 -19.06 6.13 -27.15
N PRO A 379 -18.19 6.85 -26.41
CA PRO A 379 -17.00 6.28 -25.79
C PRO A 379 -17.31 5.42 -24.55
N ARG A 380 -18.58 5.27 -24.17
CA ARG A 380 -19.01 4.57 -22.96
C ARG A 380 -18.95 3.05 -23.14
N PRO A 381 -18.63 2.25 -22.11
CA PRO A 381 -18.51 0.80 -22.24
C PRO A 381 -19.84 0.16 -22.64
N ASN A 382 -19.77 -0.73 -23.63
CA ASN A 382 -20.94 -1.46 -24.11
C ASN A 382 -21.52 -2.41 -23.05
N ALA A 383 -20.66 -3.14 -22.34
CA ALA A 383 -21.05 -4.06 -21.27
C ALA A 383 -19.86 -4.37 -20.36
N GLY A 384 -20.14 -4.78 -19.12
CA GLY A 384 -19.16 -5.40 -18.24
C GLY A 384 -19.00 -6.90 -18.53
N GLN A 385 -17.80 -7.44 -18.31
CA GLN A 385 -17.52 -8.88 -18.37
C GLN A 385 -17.22 -9.42 -16.98
N THR A 386 -17.89 -10.50 -16.57
CA THR A 386 -17.61 -11.18 -15.31
C THR A 386 -16.64 -12.33 -15.55
N VAL A 387 -15.48 -12.27 -14.89
CA VAL A 387 -14.37 -13.23 -15.04
C VAL A 387 -13.89 -13.68 -13.66
N PRO A 388 -13.22 -14.82 -13.51
CA PRO A 388 -12.63 -15.21 -12.23
C PRO A 388 -11.63 -14.18 -11.71
N VAL A 389 -11.52 -13.99 -10.39
CA VAL A 389 -10.42 -13.22 -9.81
C VAL A 389 -9.11 -13.99 -10.05
N PRO A 390 -8.08 -13.40 -10.68
CA PRO A 390 -6.81 -14.08 -10.93
C PRO A 390 -6.05 -14.21 -9.59
N THR A 391 -6.30 -15.32 -8.90
CA THR A 391 -5.73 -15.58 -7.58
C THR A 391 -4.23 -15.87 -7.68
N ASP A 392 -3.46 -15.35 -6.74
CA ASP A 392 -2.00 -15.37 -6.69
C ASP A 392 -1.32 -14.63 -7.86
N MET A 393 -2.04 -13.66 -8.46
CA MET A 393 -1.62 -12.95 -9.68
C MET A 393 -1.91 -11.43 -9.57
N VAL A 394 -1.60 -10.71 -10.65
CA VAL A 394 -1.77 -9.27 -10.78
C VAL A 394 -2.90 -8.93 -11.75
N ILE A 395 -3.66 -7.87 -11.47
CA ILE A 395 -4.48 -7.18 -12.47
C ILE A 395 -3.80 -5.85 -12.77
N TYR A 396 -3.30 -5.65 -13.98
CA TYR A 396 -2.54 -4.47 -14.36
C TYR A 396 -3.31 -3.61 -15.37
N VAL A 397 -3.47 -2.33 -15.08
CA VAL A 397 -4.14 -1.38 -15.97
C VAL A 397 -3.12 -0.40 -16.56
N ARG A 398 -3.13 -0.28 -17.88
CA ARG A 398 -2.18 0.52 -18.65
C ARG A 398 -2.83 1.70 -19.31
N ASN A 399 -2.08 2.77 -19.52
CA ASN A 399 -2.49 3.85 -20.40
C ASN A 399 -2.49 3.38 -21.87
N THR A 400 -3.18 4.11 -22.72
CA THR A 400 -3.17 3.86 -24.18
C THR A 400 -2.26 4.79 -24.96
N GLY A 401 -1.62 5.74 -24.28
CA GLY A 401 -0.90 6.87 -24.87
C GLY A 401 -1.80 7.99 -25.38
N THR A 402 -3.12 7.86 -25.24
CA THR A 402 -4.12 8.88 -25.62
C THR A 402 -5.07 9.11 -24.45
N ALA A 403 -5.23 10.36 -24.05
CA ALA A 403 -6.17 10.76 -23.00
C ALA A 403 -6.91 12.02 -23.42
N ASP A 404 -8.20 12.09 -23.05
CA ASP A 404 -9.09 13.20 -23.34
C ASP A 404 -10.02 13.45 -22.16
N THR A 405 -10.58 14.66 -22.08
CA THR A 405 -11.59 15.01 -21.07
C THR A 405 -12.74 14.00 -21.10
N CYS A 406 -13.06 13.42 -19.95
CA CYS A 406 -14.10 12.42 -19.84
C CYS A 406 -15.49 12.99 -20.16
N VAL A 407 -16.37 12.17 -20.74
CA VAL A 407 -17.82 12.42 -20.80
C VAL A 407 -18.56 11.65 -19.71
N PRO A 408 -19.82 12.02 -19.36
CA PRO A 408 -20.58 11.31 -18.34
C PRO A 408 -20.68 9.81 -18.63
N GLY A 409 -20.31 8.99 -17.64
CA GLY A 409 -20.39 7.53 -17.73
C GLY A 409 -19.38 6.85 -18.65
N GLN A 410 -18.32 7.56 -19.07
CA GLN A 410 -17.30 7.00 -19.98
C GLN A 410 -16.53 5.82 -19.39
N ILE A 411 -16.39 5.75 -18.08
CA ILE A 411 -15.77 4.60 -17.38
C ILE A 411 -16.83 3.53 -17.10
N VAL A 412 -18.02 3.96 -16.67
CA VAL A 412 -19.21 3.10 -16.56
C VAL A 412 -20.48 3.94 -16.60
N ASN A 413 -21.47 3.50 -17.37
CA ASN A 413 -22.64 4.30 -17.78
C ASN A 413 -23.94 3.85 -17.10
N GLY A 414 -23.86 3.10 -16.01
CA GLY A 414 -25.02 2.51 -15.35
C GLY A 414 -25.74 1.45 -16.20
N SER A 415 -27.06 1.58 -16.38
CA SER A 415 -27.97 0.54 -16.91
C SER A 415 -27.53 -0.09 -18.24
N SER A 416 -27.01 0.73 -19.15
CA SER A 416 -26.56 0.31 -20.49
C SER A 416 -25.31 -0.57 -20.45
N SER A 417 -24.47 -0.39 -19.44
CA SER A 417 -23.25 -1.17 -19.24
C SER A 417 -23.47 -2.43 -18.38
N GLY A 418 -24.71 -2.71 -17.98
CA GLY A 418 -25.03 -3.78 -17.03
C GLY A 418 -24.78 -3.41 -15.56
N SER A 419 -24.69 -2.11 -15.23
CA SER A 419 -24.62 -1.60 -13.85
C SER A 419 -25.88 -0.80 -13.47
N SER A 420 -25.97 -0.23 -12.26
CA SER A 420 -27.14 0.56 -11.83
C SER A 420 -27.08 2.00 -12.35
N ALA A 421 -28.23 2.65 -12.55
CA ALA A 421 -28.30 4.04 -13.03
C ALA A 421 -27.59 5.07 -12.12
N SER A 422 -27.37 4.72 -10.85
CA SER A 422 -26.59 5.52 -9.90
C SER A 422 -25.08 5.35 -10.07
N ASP A 423 -24.63 4.36 -10.84
CA ASP A 423 -23.24 3.92 -10.90
C ASP A 423 -22.41 4.59 -11.99
N VAL A 424 -22.77 5.83 -12.32
CA VAL A 424 -22.19 6.57 -13.44
C VAL A 424 -20.84 7.18 -13.02
N ILE A 425 -19.78 6.92 -13.79
CA ILE A 425 -18.45 7.53 -13.60
C ILE A 425 -17.88 7.98 -14.96
N PRO A 426 -17.47 9.24 -15.11
CA PRO A 426 -17.72 10.37 -14.20
C PRO A 426 -19.20 10.72 -14.11
N GLN A 427 -19.59 11.35 -13.01
CA GLN A 427 -20.99 11.73 -12.81
C GLN A 427 -21.44 12.88 -13.70
N GLY A 428 -22.63 12.75 -14.28
CA GLY A 428 -23.21 13.76 -15.14
C GLY A 428 -24.51 13.29 -15.77
N SER A 429 -25.09 14.11 -16.64
CA SER A 429 -26.29 13.77 -17.40
C SER A 429 -26.10 14.31 -18.80
N GLY A 430 -25.55 13.50 -19.72
CA GLY A 430 -25.14 14.00 -21.02
C GLY A 430 -24.23 13.09 -21.81
N THR A 431 -23.72 13.62 -22.92
CA THR A 431 -22.77 12.97 -23.84
C THR A 431 -21.53 13.82 -24.10
N THR A 432 -21.44 15.01 -23.52
CA THR A 432 -20.30 15.93 -23.68
C THR A 432 -19.57 16.13 -22.35
N ALA A 433 -18.28 16.47 -22.38
CA ALA A 433 -17.48 16.68 -21.18
C ALA A 433 -18.06 17.77 -20.26
N ARG A 434 -18.73 18.78 -20.83
CA ARG A 434 -19.34 19.90 -20.08
C ARG A 434 -20.54 19.51 -19.23
N GLU A 435 -21.12 18.34 -19.50
CA GLU A 435 -22.25 17.81 -18.75
C GLU A 435 -21.80 16.96 -17.55
N VAL A 436 -20.49 16.73 -17.41
CA VAL A 436 -19.88 16.22 -16.19
C VAL A 436 -20.09 17.23 -15.07
N ARG A 437 -20.45 16.72 -13.89
CA ARG A 437 -20.69 17.53 -12.69
C ARG A 437 -19.62 17.38 -11.63
N ASP A 438 -18.82 16.32 -11.70
CA ASP A 438 -17.75 16.07 -10.75
C ASP A 438 -16.52 16.92 -11.09
N ILE A 439 -16.11 17.77 -10.14
CA ILE A 439 -14.96 18.66 -10.28
C ILE A 439 -13.63 17.92 -10.44
N SER A 440 -13.58 16.63 -10.08
CA SER A 440 -12.40 15.79 -10.28
C SER A 440 -12.11 15.55 -11.77
N TYR A 441 -13.12 15.71 -12.64
CA TYR A 441 -13.03 15.48 -14.09
C TYR A 441 -13.34 16.71 -14.93
N PHE A 442 -14.04 17.71 -14.37
CA PHE A 442 -14.41 18.92 -15.07
C PHE A 442 -14.68 20.09 -14.11
N ASN A 443 -13.82 21.10 -14.08
CA ASN A 443 -13.88 22.22 -13.14
C ASN A 443 -13.49 23.59 -13.76
N PRO A 444 -14.17 24.07 -14.82
CA PRO A 444 -13.93 25.40 -15.37
C PRO A 444 -14.67 26.52 -14.64
N ASP A 445 -14.37 27.77 -15.01
CA ASP A 445 -15.15 28.94 -14.58
C ASP A 445 -16.52 29.02 -15.26
N SER A 446 -16.55 28.67 -16.54
CA SER A 446 -17.74 28.60 -17.37
C SER A 446 -17.55 27.55 -18.46
N ALA A 447 -18.64 27.08 -19.06
CA ALA A 447 -18.59 26.17 -20.19
C ALA A 447 -19.67 26.56 -21.21
N THR A 448 -19.30 26.87 -22.45
CA THR A 448 -20.25 27.34 -23.47
C THR A 448 -20.06 26.62 -24.81
N THR A 449 -21.17 26.39 -25.51
CA THR A 449 -21.26 26.05 -26.93
C THR A 449 -21.77 27.28 -27.67
N LYS A 450 -21.04 27.73 -28.68
CA LYS A 450 -21.51 28.77 -29.60
C LYS A 450 -21.78 28.15 -30.95
N THR A 451 -23.05 28.12 -31.34
CA THR A 451 -23.47 27.78 -32.70
C THR A 451 -23.66 29.09 -33.46
N THR A 452 -22.97 29.25 -34.58
CA THR A 452 -23.09 30.40 -35.47
C THR A 452 -23.62 29.94 -36.82
N ARG A 453 -24.61 30.67 -37.35
CA ARG A 453 -25.22 30.40 -38.66
C ARG A 453 -25.45 31.72 -39.38
N THR A 454 -25.07 31.79 -40.64
CA THR A 454 -25.37 32.96 -41.48
C THR A 454 -26.57 32.68 -42.38
N PHE A 455 -27.50 33.64 -42.41
CA PHE A 455 -28.70 33.62 -43.22
C PHE A 455 -28.69 34.76 -44.22
N ARG A 456 -29.39 34.59 -45.33
CA ARG A 456 -29.61 35.64 -46.32
C ARG A 456 -31.10 35.86 -46.53
N TRP A 457 -31.52 37.12 -46.52
CA TRP A 457 -32.88 37.51 -46.88
C TRP A 457 -32.99 37.79 -48.37
N SER A 458 -34.08 37.32 -48.99
CA SER A 458 -34.50 37.79 -50.31
C SER A 458 -35.99 38.15 -50.30
N ASN A 459 -36.37 39.17 -51.06
CA ASN A 459 -37.77 39.58 -51.16
C ASN A 459 -38.65 38.52 -51.86
N SER A 460 -38.06 37.60 -52.62
CA SER A 460 -38.78 36.58 -53.41
C SER A 460 -38.97 35.25 -52.66
N SER A 461 -38.04 34.86 -51.79
CA SER A 461 -38.06 33.55 -51.12
C SER A 461 -37.84 33.61 -49.61
N GLY A 462 -37.77 34.82 -49.03
CA GLY A 462 -37.58 35.02 -47.59
C GLY A 462 -36.18 34.61 -47.12
N TRP A 463 -36.10 34.02 -45.93
CA TRP A 463 -34.85 33.58 -45.33
C TRP A 463 -34.29 32.31 -45.96
N SER A 464 -33.00 32.34 -46.29
CA SER A 464 -32.22 31.19 -46.74
C SER A 464 -30.99 30.99 -45.87
N ARG A 465 -30.58 29.73 -45.66
CA ARG A 465 -29.38 29.35 -44.91
C ARG A 465 -28.17 29.37 -45.85
N LEU A 466 -27.09 30.04 -45.46
CA LEU A 466 -25.83 29.95 -46.18
C LEU A 466 -25.02 28.74 -45.72
N SER A 467 -24.43 28.01 -46.67
CA SER A 467 -23.52 26.89 -46.41
C SER A 467 -22.17 27.38 -45.88
N SER A 468 -21.68 28.53 -46.34
CA SER A 468 -20.57 29.24 -45.71
C SER A 468 -21.07 30.04 -44.49
N GLY A 469 -20.42 29.86 -43.35
CA GLY A 469 -20.78 30.56 -42.10
C GLY A 469 -21.64 29.75 -41.11
N TYR A 470 -21.59 28.41 -41.19
CA TYR A 470 -21.97 27.53 -40.08
C TYR A 470 -20.73 27.11 -39.29
N SER A 471 -20.74 27.30 -37.97
CA SER A 471 -19.69 26.82 -37.08
C SER A 471 -20.23 26.52 -35.69
N VAL A 472 -19.67 25.50 -35.04
CA VAL A 472 -19.92 25.21 -33.63
C VAL A 472 -18.57 25.28 -32.92
N THR A 473 -18.49 26.06 -31.85
CA THR A 473 -17.27 26.20 -31.04
C THR A 473 -17.57 26.00 -29.57
N ASP A 474 -16.75 25.19 -28.91
CA ASP A 474 -16.85 24.91 -27.49
C ASP A 474 -15.75 25.64 -26.72
N SER A 475 -16.06 26.11 -25.51
CA SER A 475 -15.09 26.79 -24.65
C SER A 475 -15.37 26.47 -23.19
N ALA A 476 -14.33 26.09 -22.45
CA ALA A 476 -14.34 25.86 -21.01
C ALA A 476 -13.07 26.49 -20.39
N PRO A 477 -13.03 27.83 -20.22
CA PRO A 477 -11.83 28.49 -19.71
C PRO A 477 -11.54 28.10 -18.25
N ASN A 478 -10.25 28.08 -17.92
CA ASN A 478 -9.71 27.86 -16.57
C ASN A 478 -10.20 26.55 -15.95
N ASP A 479 -10.26 25.48 -16.75
CA ASP A 479 -10.55 24.15 -16.23
C ASP A 479 -9.42 23.66 -15.33
N ALA A 480 -9.67 23.65 -14.02
CA ALA A 480 -8.68 23.38 -12.99
C ALA A 480 -8.69 21.93 -12.48
N HIS A 481 -9.35 21.01 -13.19
CA HIS A 481 -9.32 19.59 -12.80
C HIS A 481 -7.92 18.97 -13.01
N PRO A 482 -7.56 17.91 -12.27
CA PRO A 482 -6.29 17.22 -12.50
C PRO A 482 -6.33 16.44 -13.82
N VAL A 483 -5.47 16.77 -14.79
CA VAL A 483 -5.39 16.05 -16.10
C VAL A 483 -5.10 14.55 -15.97
N LYS A 484 -4.60 14.10 -14.80
CA LYS A 484 -4.43 12.68 -14.47
C LYS A 484 -5.78 11.96 -14.27
N MET A 485 -6.89 12.69 -14.20
CA MET A 485 -8.26 12.16 -14.17
C MET A 485 -8.89 12.11 -15.56
N ASP A 486 -8.23 12.60 -16.60
CA ASP A 486 -8.71 12.44 -17.97
C ASP A 486 -8.87 10.97 -18.34
N CYS A 487 -9.80 10.74 -19.24
CA CYS A 487 -10.14 9.38 -19.64
C CYS A 487 -9.11 8.86 -20.65
N GLY A 488 -8.57 7.66 -20.43
CA GLY A 488 -7.51 7.04 -21.23
C GLY A 488 -6.14 7.05 -20.57
N GLN A 489 -6.01 7.69 -19.39
CA GLN A 489 -4.77 7.73 -18.62
C GLN A 489 -4.38 6.37 -18.01
N GLY A 490 -5.27 5.37 -18.02
CA GLY A 490 -4.99 4.05 -17.44
C GLY A 490 -5.31 4.01 -15.94
N ASN A 491 -6.34 4.72 -15.52
CA ASN A 491 -6.88 4.70 -14.18
C ASN A 491 -7.66 3.41 -13.91
N VAL A 492 -7.52 2.84 -12.71
CA VAL A 492 -8.36 1.70 -12.29
C VAL A 492 -9.31 2.10 -11.18
N TYR A 493 -10.59 1.79 -11.34
CA TYR A 493 -11.64 2.07 -10.37
C TYR A 493 -12.05 0.77 -9.70
N VAL A 494 -11.84 0.63 -8.39
CA VAL A 494 -11.97 -0.64 -7.67
C VAL A 494 -12.93 -0.56 -6.50
N GLU A 495 -13.68 -1.64 -6.29
CA GLU A 495 -14.59 -1.84 -5.17
C GLU A 495 -15.03 -3.30 -5.05
N GLY A 496 -15.78 -3.62 -4.00
CA GLY A 496 -16.49 -4.89 -3.84
C GLY A 496 -15.84 -5.81 -2.81
N THR A 497 -16.06 -7.11 -2.92
CA THR A 497 -15.55 -8.11 -1.98
C THR A 497 -14.63 -9.09 -2.67
N VAL A 498 -13.34 -9.05 -2.31
CA VAL A 498 -12.30 -9.93 -2.84
C VAL A 498 -12.38 -11.29 -2.18
N ASN A 499 -12.43 -12.35 -2.99
CA ASN A 499 -12.27 -13.75 -2.57
C ASN A 499 -11.08 -14.32 -3.35
N GLY A 500 -9.98 -14.61 -2.64
CA GLY A 500 -8.67 -14.91 -3.20
C GLY A 500 -7.60 -13.88 -2.85
N ARG A 501 -6.41 -14.06 -3.45
CA ARG A 501 -5.23 -13.22 -3.27
C ARG A 501 -4.90 -12.51 -4.57
N VAL A 502 -4.89 -11.18 -4.62
CA VAL A 502 -4.66 -10.45 -5.88
C VAL A 502 -4.01 -9.10 -5.63
N THR A 503 -3.19 -8.63 -6.56
CA THR A 503 -2.71 -7.24 -6.57
C THR A 503 -3.27 -6.50 -7.77
N VAL A 504 -3.94 -5.38 -7.54
CA VAL A 504 -4.38 -4.47 -8.59
C VAL A 504 -3.33 -3.37 -8.75
N ALA A 505 -2.73 -3.28 -9.93
CA ALA A 505 -1.74 -2.31 -10.29
C ALA A 505 -2.24 -1.38 -11.42
N ALA A 506 -1.87 -0.11 -11.40
CA ALA A 506 -2.18 0.85 -12.47
C ALA A 506 -0.97 1.69 -12.87
N GLU A 507 -0.81 1.94 -14.17
CA GLU A 507 0.19 2.89 -14.73
C GLU A 507 -0.11 4.35 -14.34
N ASN A 508 -1.33 4.65 -13.88
CA ASN A 508 -1.69 5.96 -13.36
C ASN A 508 -2.29 5.83 -11.96
N ASN A 509 -3.58 6.15 -11.75
CA ASN A 509 -4.20 6.10 -10.42
C ASN A 509 -4.97 4.80 -10.17
N VAL A 510 -5.01 4.40 -8.90
CA VAL A 510 -6.00 3.45 -8.37
C VAL A 510 -7.04 4.24 -7.59
N ILE A 511 -8.30 4.21 -8.01
CA ILE A 511 -9.40 4.93 -7.37
C ILE A 511 -10.32 3.92 -6.68
N VAL A 512 -10.43 4.00 -5.36
CA VAL A 512 -11.35 3.18 -4.57
C VAL A 512 -12.72 3.84 -4.56
N THR A 513 -13.68 3.29 -5.32
CA THR A 513 -14.99 3.92 -5.56
C THR A 513 -16.03 3.64 -4.50
N ASN A 514 -15.90 2.51 -3.81
CA ASN A 514 -16.76 2.08 -2.71
C ASN A 514 -15.93 1.17 -1.77
N ASP A 515 -16.57 0.49 -0.83
CA ASP A 515 -15.87 -0.40 0.09
C ASP A 515 -15.11 -1.49 -0.68
N LEU A 516 -13.86 -1.73 -0.25
CA LEU A 516 -13.04 -2.84 -0.70
C LEU A 516 -12.89 -3.80 0.47
N LEU A 517 -13.64 -4.89 0.43
CA LEU A 517 -13.78 -5.87 1.50
C LEU A 517 -13.09 -7.19 1.15
N LEU A 518 -12.87 -8.02 2.15
CA LEU A 518 -12.40 -9.40 1.99
C LEU A 518 -13.54 -10.37 2.28
N ARG A 519 -13.66 -11.45 1.50
CA ARG A 519 -14.75 -12.42 1.66
C ARG A 519 -14.69 -13.15 3.01
N SER A 520 -13.48 -13.37 3.50
CA SER A 520 -13.16 -14.02 4.78
C SER A 520 -13.38 -13.15 6.01
N THR A 521 -13.72 -11.87 5.88
CA THR A 521 -13.80 -10.91 7.00
C THR A 521 -15.05 -10.05 6.89
N ALA A 522 -15.77 -9.86 7.99
CA ALA A 522 -16.86 -8.88 8.04
C ALA A 522 -16.30 -7.46 8.20
N ALA A 523 -16.93 -6.47 7.57
CA ALA A 523 -16.54 -5.06 7.74
C ALA A 523 -16.63 -4.66 9.22
N GLY A 524 -15.59 -4.01 9.76
CA GLY A 524 -15.45 -3.75 11.19
C GLY A 524 -14.45 -4.65 11.89
N ASP A 525 -14.35 -5.90 11.46
CA ASP A 525 -13.51 -6.90 12.13
C ASP A 525 -12.05 -6.82 11.70
N ALA A 526 -11.18 -7.36 12.54
CA ALA A 526 -9.77 -7.58 12.19
C ALA A 526 -9.68 -8.57 11.01
N PRO A 527 -8.82 -8.30 10.00
CA PRO A 527 -8.69 -9.19 8.86
C PRO A 527 -8.29 -10.62 9.25
N ALA A 528 -9.02 -11.60 8.71
CA ALA A 528 -8.81 -13.03 8.97
C ALA A 528 -8.88 -13.85 7.67
N GLY A 529 -8.40 -15.09 7.70
CA GLY A 529 -8.42 -16.00 6.55
C GLY A 529 -7.32 -15.73 5.53
N THR A 530 -7.51 -16.23 4.30
CA THR A 530 -6.48 -16.24 3.24
C THR A 530 -6.62 -15.13 2.21
N ASP A 531 -7.75 -14.41 2.20
CA ASP A 531 -8.01 -13.36 1.22
C ASP A 531 -7.14 -12.14 1.51
N ILE A 532 -6.42 -11.65 0.50
CA ILE A 532 -5.51 -10.51 0.59
C ILE A 532 -5.57 -9.73 -0.73
N VAL A 533 -5.70 -8.41 -0.63
CA VAL A 533 -5.62 -7.52 -1.80
C VAL A 533 -4.51 -6.49 -1.64
N GLY A 534 -3.76 -6.28 -2.71
CA GLY A 534 -2.80 -5.19 -2.85
C GLY A 534 -3.30 -4.16 -3.87
N LEU A 535 -3.12 -2.88 -3.59
CA LEU A 535 -3.35 -1.77 -4.51
C LEU A 535 -2.02 -1.07 -4.76
N VAL A 536 -1.58 -1.02 -6.01
CA VAL A 536 -0.34 -0.35 -6.41
C VAL A 536 -0.63 0.67 -7.50
N ALA A 537 -0.39 1.94 -7.24
CA ALA A 537 -0.49 2.99 -8.24
C ALA A 537 0.90 3.51 -8.58
N ALA A 538 1.23 3.59 -9.87
CA ALA A 538 2.41 4.35 -10.30
C ALA A 538 2.29 5.81 -9.88
N ASN A 539 1.08 6.39 -10.04
CA ASN A 539 0.77 7.75 -9.62
C ASN A 539 0.26 7.77 -8.16
N SER A 540 -1.05 7.88 -7.95
CA SER A 540 -1.69 7.97 -6.62
C SER A 540 -2.75 6.91 -6.41
N VAL A 541 -2.96 6.51 -5.16
CA VAL A 541 -4.17 5.78 -4.75
C VAL A 541 -5.13 6.81 -4.17
N GLN A 542 -6.35 6.86 -4.68
CA GLN A 542 -7.32 7.87 -4.32
C GLN A 542 -8.61 7.24 -3.82
N VAL A 543 -9.20 7.81 -2.79
CA VAL A 543 -10.57 7.45 -2.39
C VAL A 543 -11.53 8.37 -3.13
N TYR A 544 -12.50 7.78 -3.82
CA TYR A 544 -13.47 8.49 -4.63
C TYR A 544 -14.36 9.38 -3.76
N HIS A 545 -14.40 10.66 -4.10
CA HIS A 545 -15.23 11.65 -3.45
C HIS A 545 -15.66 12.69 -4.49
N PRO A 546 -16.73 12.38 -5.24
CA PRO A 546 -17.23 13.25 -6.28
C PRO A 546 -17.95 14.44 -5.66
N VAL A 547 -17.56 15.64 -6.08
CA VAL A 547 -18.14 16.90 -5.60
C VAL A 547 -18.59 17.71 -6.80
N ALA A 548 -19.76 18.33 -6.70
CA ALA A 548 -20.24 19.27 -7.69
C ALA A 548 -20.19 20.69 -7.17
N ARG A 549 -20.11 21.61 -8.12
CA ARG A 549 -20.22 23.04 -7.89
C ARG A 549 -21.60 23.54 -8.32
N SER A 550 -22.14 24.53 -7.63
CA SER A 550 -23.37 25.21 -8.03
C SER A 550 -23.24 25.74 -9.45
N ARG A 551 -24.25 25.52 -10.29
CA ARG A 551 -24.24 25.96 -11.69
C ARG A 551 -25.51 26.70 -12.08
N SER A 552 -25.37 27.70 -12.95
CA SER A 552 -26.48 28.43 -13.57
C SER A 552 -26.40 28.34 -15.09
N ASN A 553 -27.54 28.14 -15.75
CA ASN A 553 -27.61 28.08 -17.21
C ASN A 553 -27.34 29.47 -17.79
N VAL A 554 -26.52 29.51 -18.85
CA VAL A 554 -26.24 30.70 -19.64
C VAL A 554 -26.75 30.42 -21.05
N ASN A 555 -27.92 30.96 -21.36
CA ASN A 555 -28.49 30.92 -22.71
C ASN A 555 -28.54 32.35 -23.26
N GLN A 556 -27.81 32.60 -24.33
CA GLN A 556 -27.81 33.88 -25.02
C GLN A 556 -28.04 33.66 -26.51
N VAL A 557 -28.85 34.50 -27.13
CA VAL A 557 -29.11 34.48 -28.57
C VAL A 557 -28.97 35.90 -29.11
N THR A 558 -28.45 36.02 -30.32
CA THR A 558 -28.49 37.30 -31.04
C THR A 558 -29.94 37.80 -31.13
N SER A 559 -30.19 39.06 -30.77
CA SER A 559 -31.54 39.57 -30.44
C SER A 559 -32.60 39.40 -31.54
N TYR A 560 -32.20 39.40 -32.81
CA TYR A 560 -33.09 39.26 -33.97
C TYR A 560 -33.25 37.81 -34.46
N CYS A 561 -32.65 36.85 -33.77
CA CYS A 561 -32.65 35.44 -34.14
C CYS A 561 -33.68 34.65 -33.33
N SER A 562 -34.19 33.56 -33.90
CA SER A 562 -35.07 32.63 -33.18
C SER A 562 -34.39 32.10 -31.91
N SER A 563 -35.14 31.90 -30.84
CA SER A 563 -34.65 31.24 -29.63
C SER A 563 -34.31 29.75 -29.86
N THR A 564 -34.84 29.15 -30.92
CA THR A 564 -34.50 27.79 -31.34
C THR A 564 -33.18 27.81 -32.10
N VAL A 565 -32.23 26.97 -31.70
CA VAL A 565 -30.94 26.81 -32.38
C VAL A 565 -31.16 26.48 -33.85
N ASP A 566 -30.40 27.13 -34.74
CA ASP A 566 -30.54 27.05 -36.21
C ASP A 566 -31.89 27.52 -36.77
N GLY A 567 -32.72 28.15 -35.94
CA GLY A 567 -33.95 28.81 -36.37
C GLY A 567 -33.68 30.05 -37.21
N PHE A 568 -34.62 30.38 -38.10
CA PHE A 568 -34.52 31.58 -38.92
C PHE A 568 -34.67 32.86 -38.08
N PRO A 569 -34.12 34.00 -38.52
CA PRO A 569 -34.39 35.28 -37.88
C PRO A 569 -35.88 35.64 -37.84
N THR A 570 -36.30 36.38 -36.82
CA THR A 570 -37.72 36.65 -36.51
C THR A 570 -38.28 37.92 -37.14
N PHE A 571 -37.52 38.53 -38.04
CA PHE A 571 -37.86 39.78 -38.73
C PHE A 571 -37.67 39.63 -40.25
N ASN A 572 -38.12 40.62 -41.02
CA ASN A 572 -37.84 40.69 -42.45
C ASN A 572 -36.55 41.47 -42.69
N GLY A 573 -35.57 40.83 -43.34
CA GLY A 573 -34.28 41.44 -43.66
C GLY A 573 -34.33 42.40 -44.85
N ASN A 574 -33.19 43.02 -45.13
CA ASN A 574 -32.98 43.75 -46.38
C ASN A 574 -32.59 42.78 -47.50
N ASN A 575 -33.06 43.06 -48.73
CA ASN A 575 -32.81 42.19 -49.88
C ASN A 575 -31.31 41.96 -50.08
N ASN A 576 -30.93 40.69 -50.22
CA ASN A 576 -29.58 40.22 -50.50
C ASN A 576 -28.53 40.46 -49.38
N GLN A 577 -28.96 40.91 -48.19
CA GLN A 577 -28.08 41.09 -47.02
C GLN A 577 -27.93 39.80 -46.20
N ASN A 578 -26.75 39.64 -45.60
CA ASN A 578 -26.42 38.52 -44.73
C ASN A 578 -26.59 38.91 -43.26
N TYR A 579 -27.17 38.01 -42.48
CA TYR A 579 -27.39 38.17 -41.06
C TYR A 579 -26.86 36.94 -40.34
N THR A 580 -25.96 37.18 -39.38
CA THR A 580 -25.37 36.10 -38.59
C THR A 580 -26.13 35.97 -37.28
N CYS A 581 -26.57 34.75 -36.99
CA CYS A 581 -27.15 34.37 -35.72
C CYS A 581 -26.13 33.57 -34.93
N THR A 582 -25.94 33.95 -33.68
CA THR A 582 -25.14 33.19 -32.71
C THR A 582 -26.04 32.78 -31.55
N TRP A 583 -26.08 31.49 -31.28
CA TRP A 583 -26.68 30.89 -30.09
C TRP A 583 -25.57 30.42 -29.17
N THR A 584 -25.56 30.94 -27.94
CA THR A 584 -24.67 30.50 -26.87
C THR A 584 -25.48 29.72 -25.86
N GLN A 585 -25.16 28.45 -25.67
CA GLN A 585 -25.73 27.61 -24.62
C GLN A 585 -24.61 27.17 -23.69
N GLY A 586 -24.81 27.24 -22.38
CA GLY A 586 -23.74 26.89 -21.46
C GLY A 586 -24.09 26.98 -19.99
N TYR A 587 -23.06 26.88 -19.17
CA TYR A 587 -23.11 26.92 -17.73
C TYR A 587 -22.09 27.95 -17.19
N SER A 588 -22.50 28.64 -16.14
CA SER A 588 -21.59 29.39 -15.25
C SER A 588 -21.56 28.67 -13.90
N TYR A 589 -20.39 28.59 -13.28
CA TYR A 589 -20.20 27.81 -12.07
C TYR A 589 -19.84 28.74 -10.89
N GLY A 590 -20.64 28.71 -9.82
CA GLY A 590 -20.48 29.54 -8.61
C GLY A 590 -19.51 28.94 -7.58
N ASN A 591 -19.46 29.42 -6.34
CA ASN A 591 -18.49 28.95 -5.34
C ASN A 591 -19.10 28.04 -4.25
N SER A 592 -20.29 27.48 -4.49
CA SER A 592 -20.93 26.53 -3.56
C SER A 592 -20.65 25.10 -4.00
N TYR A 593 -20.22 24.26 -3.07
CA TYR A 593 -19.83 22.87 -3.33
C TYR A 593 -20.73 21.91 -2.56
N ASN A 594 -21.09 20.79 -3.19
CA ASN A 594 -21.88 19.75 -2.54
C ASN A 594 -21.41 18.36 -2.98
N ASN A 595 -21.43 17.42 -2.04
CA ASN A 595 -21.14 16.02 -2.33
C ASN A 595 -22.16 15.51 -3.35
N LEU A 596 -21.68 14.87 -4.40
CA LEU A 596 -22.55 14.20 -5.35
C LEU A 596 -22.95 12.82 -4.83
N SER A 597 -24.14 12.36 -5.21
CA SER A 597 -24.63 11.04 -4.79
C SER A 597 -24.08 9.93 -5.66
N TYR A 598 -23.47 8.92 -5.04
CA TYR A 598 -22.92 7.75 -5.72
C TYR A 598 -23.18 6.47 -4.90
N PRO A 599 -23.07 5.26 -5.50
CA PRO A 599 -23.33 4.02 -4.80
C PRO A 599 -22.36 3.83 -3.64
N GLY A 600 -22.91 3.54 -2.46
CA GLY A 600 -22.11 3.39 -1.25
C GLY A 600 -21.52 4.69 -0.69
N GLN A 601 -22.04 5.85 -1.10
CA GLN A 601 -21.73 7.11 -0.44
C GLN A 601 -22.05 7.03 1.06
N THR A 602 -21.09 7.46 1.87
CA THR A 602 -21.23 7.56 3.32
C THR A 602 -21.67 8.96 3.74
N GLY A 603 -22.44 9.05 4.82
CA GLY A 603 -22.69 10.31 5.53
C GLY A 603 -21.68 10.53 6.66
N SER A 604 -21.87 11.58 7.46
CA SER A 604 -20.97 11.96 8.57
C SER A 604 -20.75 10.87 9.64
N SER A 605 -21.65 9.90 9.77
CA SER A 605 -21.51 8.75 10.67
C SER A 605 -21.17 7.44 9.96
N GLY A 606 -21.01 7.47 8.63
CA GLY A 606 -20.69 6.30 7.82
C GLY A 606 -19.21 5.95 7.89
N THR A 607 -18.86 4.75 7.44
CA THR A 607 -17.48 4.29 7.34
C THR A 607 -17.22 3.71 5.97
N ARG A 608 -16.18 4.21 5.30
CA ARG A 608 -15.61 3.66 4.07
C ARG A 608 -14.55 2.65 4.47
N TRP A 609 -14.75 1.38 4.10
CA TRP A 609 -13.83 0.30 4.46
C TRP A 609 -12.88 -0.02 3.31
N ILE A 610 -11.58 -0.05 3.60
CA ILE A 610 -10.54 -0.53 2.70
C ILE A 610 -9.73 -1.58 3.43
N TYR A 611 -10.00 -2.84 3.12
CA TYR A 611 -9.17 -3.97 3.50
C TYR A 611 -8.15 -4.20 2.39
N GLY A 612 -6.87 -3.92 2.63
CA GLY A 612 -5.85 -4.07 1.61
C GLY A 612 -4.54 -3.37 1.92
N SER A 613 -3.48 -3.82 1.28
CA SER A 613 -2.18 -3.12 1.29
C SER A 613 -2.13 -2.11 0.16
N ILE A 614 -1.77 -0.87 0.47
CA ILE A 614 -1.80 0.27 -0.44
C ILE A 614 -0.37 0.76 -0.63
N GLN A 615 0.06 0.89 -1.89
CA GLN A 615 1.35 1.47 -2.22
C GLN A 615 1.23 2.43 -3.40
N THR A 616 1.74 3.65 -3.21
CA THR A 616 1.87 4.66 -4.28
C THR A 616 3.34 4.84 -4.59
N LEU A 617 3.72 4.76 -5.86
CA LEU A 617 5.13 4.72 -6.23
C LEU A 617 5.72 6.13 -6.34
N GLN A 618 4.98 7.07 -6.94
CA GLN A 618 5.49 8.43 -7.16
C GLN A 618 4.79 9.51 -6.31
N HIS A 619 3.53 9.29 -5.91
CA HIS A 619 2.70 10.34 -5.29
C HIS A 619 2.09 9.89 -3.95
N SER A 620 0.78 10.04 -3.76
CA SER A 620 0.15 10.05 -2.45
C SER A 620 -1.06 9.12 -2.35
N PHE A 621 -1.37 8.69 -1.13
CA PHE A 621 -2.68 8.12 -0.81
C PHE A 621 -3.61 9.22 -0.27
N LEU A 622 -4.58 9.66 -1.08
CA LEU A 622 -5.41 10.84 -0.78
C LEU A 622 -6.91 10.61 -1.01
N VAL A 623 -7.73 11.56 -0.58
CA VAL A 623 -9.16 11.62 -0.93
C VAL A 623 -9.34 12.68 -2.02
N GLN A 624 -10.14 12.37 -3.04
CA GLN A 624 -10.49 13.36 -4.07
C GLN A 624 -11.25 14.53 -3.45
N SER A 625 -11.04 15.74 -3.97
CA SER A 625 -11.77 16.93 -3.49
C SER A 625 -11.82 17.04 -1.96
N TYR A 626 -10.73 16.70 -1.27
CA TYR A 626 -10.66 16.63 0.20
C TYR A 626 -10.95 17.98 0.88
N ASP A 627 -10.90 19.06 0.11
CA ASP A 627 -11.07 20.46 0.47
C ASP A 627 -12.47 21.02 0.12
N TYR A 628 -13.24 20.31 -0.71
CA TYR A 628 -14.57 20.74 -1.16
C TYR A 628 -15.66 19.76 -0.77
N GLY A 629 -16.87 20.26 -0.49
CA GLY A 629 -18.00 19.41 -0.10
C GLY A 629 -18.20 19.35 1.41
N GLY A 630 -18.64 18.21 1.93
CA GLY A 630 -19.01 18.01 3.32
C GLY A 630 -18.48 16.72 3.93
N ASP A 631 -18.76 16.52 5.21
CA ASP A 631 -18.28 15.37 5.98
C ASP A 631 -18.89 14.07 5.46
N ILE A 632 -18.03 13.15 5.01
CA ILE A 632 -18.38 11.84 4.47
C ILE A 632 -18.04 10.70 5.44
N GLY A 633 -17.77 11.02 6.72
CA GLY A 633 -17.60 10.05 7.79
C GLY A 633 -16.14 9.62 7.96
N THR A 634 -15.92 8.34 8.20
CA THR A 634 -14.60 7.77 8.54
C THR A 634 -14.06 6.90 7.41
N LEU A 635 -12.79 7.08 7.06
CA LEU A 635 -12.03 6.21 6.17
C LEU A 635 -11.25 5.21 7.02
N SER A 636 -11.74 3.97 7.02
CA SER A 636 -11.13 2.88 7.76
C SER A 636 -10.28 2.02 6.85
N VAL A 637 -8.96 2.02 7.09
CA VAL A 637 -8.01 1.17 6.36
C VAL A 637 -7.56 0.04 7.29
N ARG A 638 -7.66 -1.20 6.80
CA ARG A 638 -7.17 -2.41 7.46
C ARG A 638 -6.13 -3.07 6.55
N GLY A 639 -4.85 -2.81 6.84
CA GLY A 639 -3.75 -3.25 5.97
C GLY A 639 -2.47 -2.46 6.16
N SER A 640 -1.85 -2.05 5.06
CA SER A 640 -0.64 -1.22 5.03
C SER A 640 -0.83 -0.05 4.08
N ILE A 641 -0.14 1.06 4.34
CA ILE A 641 -0.14 2.26 3.50
C ILE A 641 1.32 2.67 3.32
N ALA A 642 1.79 2.70 2.07
CA ALA A 642 3.07 3.29 1.71
C ALA A 642 2.90 4.35 0.63
N GLN A 643 3.44 5.53 0.90
CA GLN A 643 3.32 6.67 -0.01
C GLN A 643 4.61 7.47 -0.13
N ARG A 644 4.78 8.15 -1.26
CA ARG A 644 5.91 9.04 -1.50
C ARG A 644 5.73 10.32 -0.71
N TYR A 645 4.61 11.00 -0.95
CA TYR A 645 4.23 12.19 -0.22
C TYR A 645 3.01 11.89 0.63
N ARG A 646 2.82 12.70 1.65
CA ARG A 646 1.69 12.52 2.53
C ARG A 646 0.43 12.99 1.83
N GLY A 647 -0.54 12.09 1.66
CA GLY A 647 -1.82 12.45 1.09
C GLY A 647 -2.80 13.05 2.11
N ILE A 648 -3.60 13.99 1.64
CA ILE A 648 -4.64 14.64 2.44
C ILE A 648 -5.95 13.88 2.25
N VAL A 649 -6.58 13.50 3.36
CA VAL A 649 -7.87 12.80 3.34
C VAL A 649 -9.03 13.65 3.88
N ARG A 650 -8.71 14.79 4.52
CA ARG A 650 -9.69 15.73 5.07
C ARG A 650 -9.08 17.12 5.26
N GLN A 651 -9.86 18.14 4.95
CA GLN A 651 -9.60 19.53 5.31
C GLN A 651 -10.88 20.18 5.86
N GLY A 652 -10.79 20.75 7.06
CA GLY A 652 -11.95 21.27 7.78
C GLY A 652 -13.02 20.18 8.00
N SER A 653 -14.21 20.39 7.45
CA SER A 653 -15.31 19.41 7.49
C SER A 653 -15.41 18.55 6.24
N SER A 654 -14.61 18.78 5.19
CA SER A 654 -14.69 17.98 3.96
C SER A 654 -13.75 16.78 3.99
N GLY A 655 -14.17 15.65 3.42
CA GLY A 655 -13.41 14.41 3.36
C GLY A 655 -13.67 13.50 4.56
N PHE A 656 -12.73 12.59 4.84
CA PHE A 656 -12.88 11.52 5.81
C PHE A 656 -12.02 11.71 7.07
N LEU A 657 -12.57 11.38 8.24
CA LEU A 657 -11.76 11.09 9.43
C LEU A 657 -10.91 9.83 9.19
N LYS A 658 -9.74 9.74 9.84
CA LYS A 658 -8.82 8.61 9.68
C LYS A 658 -9.07 7.54 10.74
N ASP A 659 -9.12 6.29 10.32
CA ASP A 659 -9.04 5.12 11.19
C ASP A 659 -8.15 4.05 10.52
N TYR A 660 -6.86 4.03 10.88
CA TYR A 660 -5.89 3.12 10.25
C TYR A 660 -5.47 2.03 11.22
N GLY A 661 -5.68 0.77 10.83
CA GLY A 661 -5.32 -0.41 11.60
C GLY A 661 -4.55 -1.42 10.76
N TYR A 662 -3.57 -2.08 11.37
CA TYR A 662 -2.71 -3.03 10.69
C TYR A 662 -3.38 -4.39 10.48
N ASP A 663 -3.21 -4.97 9.30
CA ASP A 663 -3.51 -6.38 9.07
C ASP A 663 -2.33 -7.24 9.53
N ALA A 664 -2.46 -7.88 10.70
CA ALA A 664 -1.41 -8.71 11.28
C ALA A 664 -0.96 -9.87 10.36
N ARG A 665 -1.81 -10.31 9.42
CA ARG A 665 -1.47 -11.39 8.47
C ARG A 665 -0.37 -10.98 7.50
N LEU A 666 -0.18 -9.68 7.27
CA LEU A 666 0.85 -9.14 6.36
C LEU A 666 2.28 -9.48 6.79
N GLN A 667 2.50 -9.75 8.08
CA GLN A 667 3.77 -10.27 8.60
C GLN A 667 4.12 -11.65 8.03
N PHE A 668 3.10 -12.43 7.65
CA PHE A 668 3.23 -13.82 7.21
C PHE A 668 2.92 -13.99 5.72
N GLN A 669 2.13 -13.10 5.14
CA GLN A 669 1.69 -13.17 3.75
C GLN A 669 1.48 -11.77 3.16
N SER A 670 2.25 -11.42 2.15
CA SER A 670 2.05 -10.18 1.39
C SER A 670 1.09 -10.42 0.21
N PRO A 671 0.45 -9.36 -0.34
CA PRO A 671 -0.24 -9.49 -1.61
C PRO A 671 0.69 -10.02 -2.71
N PRO A 672 0.19 -10.77 -3.70
CA PRO A 672 1.01 -11.35 -4.75
C PRO A 672 1.79 -10.27 -5.52
N TYR A 673 3.10 -10.44 -5.69
CA TYR A 673 3.95 -9.49 -6.44
C TYR A 673 3.87 -8.03 -5.94
N PHE A 674 3.56 -7.83 -4.66
CA PHE A 674 3.58 -6.50 -4.08
C PHE A 674 5.01 -5.94 -4.06
N PRO A 675 5.24 -4.68 -4.45
CA PRO A 675 6.57 -4.09 -4.45
C PRO A 675 7.28 -4.18 -3.09
N GLN A 676 8.59 -4.30 -3.14
CA GLN A 676 9.47 -4.40 -1.95
C GLN A 676 10.41 -3.19 -1.92
N TRP A 677 11.06 -2.92 -0.78
CA TRP A 677 12.02 -1.80 -0.71
C TRP A 677 13.24 -2.07 -1.60
N THR A 678 13.77 -1.03 -2.25
CA THR A 678 14.97 -1.17 -3.12
C THR A 678 16.21 -1.55 -2.31
N ASN A 679 16.32 -1.02 -1.09
CA ASN A 679 17.44 -1.23 -0.20
C ASN A 679 17.17 -2.31 0.87
N ALA A 680 16.06 -3.06 0.77
CA ALA A 680 15.81 -4.19 1.66
C ALA A 680 16.66 -5.40 1.29
N SER A 681 17.33 -5.96 2.29
CA SER A 681 17.90 -7.29 2.21
C SER A 681 16.81 -8.36 2.36
N TRP A 682 17.01 -9.50 1.72
CA TRP A 682 16.31 -10.73 2.05
C TRP A 682 16.62 -11.11 3.50
N SER A 683 15.58 -11.51 4.23
CA SER A 683 15.70 -12.04 5.59
C SER A 683 14.66 -13.12 5.86
N ALA A 684 14.96 -13.99 6.82
CA ALA A 684 13.97 -14.91 7.36
C ALA A 684 12.90 -14.13 8.14
N GLN A 685 11.62 -14.23 7.72
CA GLN A 685 10.50 -13.51 8.34
C GLN A 685 9.71 -14.38 9.33
N THR A 686 9.60 -15.67 9.06
CA THR A 686 8.82 -16.59 9.91
C THR A 686 9.49 -17.95 9.91
N THR A 687 9.61 -18.57 11.08
CA THR A 687 10.22 -19.90 11.25
C THR A 687 9.26 -20.80 12.00
N GLY A 688 8.89 -21.93 11.39
CA GLY A 688 8.15 -23.01 12.03
C GLY A 688 8.98 -24.28 12.01
N GLU A 689 8.83 -25.13 13.03
CA GLU A 689 9.48 -26.44 13.02
C GLU A 689 8.55 -27.49 12.41
N LEU A 690 9.09 -28.34 11.54
CA LEU A 690 8.40 -29.47 10.94
C LEU A 690 8.97 -30.80 11.45
N LYS A 691 8.19 -31.87 11.31
CA LYS A 691 8.74 -33.23 11.43
C LYS A 691 9.92 -33.37 10.45
N PRO A 692 11.01 -34.05 10.84
CA PRO A 692 12.18 -34.18 9.98
C PRO A 692 11.79 -34.74 8.61
N LYS A 693 12.01 -33.95 7.54
CA LYS A 693 11.66 -34.34 6.16
C LYS A 693 12.52 -35.50 5.68
N TYR A 694 13.79 -35.49 6.09
CA TYR A 694 14.76 -36.54 5.81
C TYR A 694 15.11 -37.27 7.10
N VAL A 695 14.94 -38.59 7.09
CA VAL A 695 15.28 -39.46 8.23
C VAL A 695 15.85 -40.75 7.66
N GLY A 696 17.02 -41.16 8.15
CA GLY A 696 17.60 -42.51 7.92
C GLY A 696 17.64 -42.98 6.47
N GLN A 697 18.44 -42.33 5.62
CA GLN A 697 18.88 -42.94 4.35
C GLN A 697 20.03 -43.90 4.58
#